data_AF-A0A7S3CIJ7-F1
#
_entry.id   AF-A0A7S3CIJ7-F1
#
_cell.length_a   1.000
_cell.length_b   1.000
_cell.length_c   1.000
_cell.angle_alpha   90.00
_cell.angle_beta   90.00
_cell.angle_gamma   90.00
#
_symmetry.space_group_name_H-M   'P 1'
#
loop_
_entity.id
_entity.type
_entity.pdbx_description
1 polymer ?
#
loop_
_entity_poly.entity_id
_entity_poly.type
_entity_poly.pdbx_seq_one_letter_code
_entity_poly.pdbx_strand_id
1 'polypeptide(L)'
;MFKLMRNSDIDMLGPGICLYMKLLKYYAVVFVILTGLSLPAILIFFSGSGFKAESLEFNAIFASTSMGNLAQFKDLVFTEALLTQESNMTAVFDFKCRLEEQAITGLAHFGMTFQDEQTKGTGIDTTIKTIDTCTYGQLNPIQGEFELEQQFYSQCDQLNECQLSVDLKRVFNDDCLYRMQRRLNGFTYYGEASVKALVVCSQEELNVIGLGQMSRDMASAIIVGLDLLIQFVFVVALFRVKYLEELTNHDMKQGVYSLDDFSILIENVPIPPSDYENNPELLAAMIVPHLEEVVRNEVQVISELEGEAHESEIIAIHFGRTTQNIIKYLVQIYECAQEISLLRQKIKNDPLNIAEYERREWKLYTRITSLKDTYYHEKVEITPRLRNAYVTFRSMEGKQRALQAYYPSRFHRIFTEVFCNMSQMFKKKKLNMKGFYKLGEAFQPENIIWENIGVPLNSKLWRWGTGIVFSGAFLALNFFVLQKLASFEKLKNVYMKNECETIDSEISMFAAMDDRELAPDNQVGILNCYCKQVYDAYGSVALKIMFPDGEKHCAGWYQVYQFQFLQLFVLAFYLALMNTLLQHAFHAICTWLGRPKNKAVGYNNTISIIFAAQYLNTVVMLLLAFMSLRYTREEIEKNDPEQMLVGPFDEFSLRWYMIVGAPLILSAVLQIFSPHLGVMLLYGFVRYQRYKDRGFTEDQ
;
A
#
# COMPACT_ATOMS: atom_id res chain seq x y z
N MET A 1 15.51 -10.40 -40.60
CA MET A 1 14.13 -10.88 -40.32
C MET A 1 13.52 -10.22 -39.08
N PHE A 2 14.17 -10.24 -37.90
CA PHE A 2 13.67 -9.56 -36.68
C PHE A 2 13.44 -8.04 -36.83
N LYS A 3 14.21 -7.34 -37.66
CA LYS A 3 14.04 -5.90 -37.93
C LYS A 3 12.75 -5.57 -38.71
N LEU A 4 12.26 -6.50 -39.55
CA LEU A 4 11.04 -6.33 -40.36
C LEU A 4 9.76 -6.59 -39.55
N MET A 5 9.79 -7.44 -38.53
CA MET A 5 8.66 -7.64 -37.61
C MET A 5 8.53 -6.54 -36.55
N ARG A 6 9.46 -5.58 -36.52
CA ARG A 6 9.54 -4.54 -35.49
C ARG A 6 8.89 -3.23 -35.91
N ASN A 7 8.77 -3.00 -37.22
CA ASN A 7 8.14 -1.80 -37.74
C ASN A 7 6.63 -2.04 -37.86
N SER A 8 5.82 -1.26 -37.15
CA SER A 8 4.37 -1.33 -37.25
C SER A 8 3.82 0.00 -37.75
N ASP A 9 2.60 0.00 -38.29
CA ASP A 9 1.95 1.22 -38.78
C ASP A 9 1.83 2.32 -37.68
N ILE A 10 1.99 1.94 -36.41
CA ILE A 10 2.01 2.82 -35.24
C ILE A 10 3.29 3.68 -35.19
N ASP A 11 4.37 3.28 -35.88
CA ASP A 11 5.63 4.05 -35.92
C ASP A 11 5.42 5.46 -36.49
N MET A 12 4.36 5.67 -37.30
CA MET A 12 3.97 7.00 -37.81
C MET A 12 3.47 7.95 -36.73
N LEU A 13 2.98 7.44 -35.59
CA LEU A 13 2.50 8.26 -34.46
C LEU A 13 3.64 8.77 -33.57
N GLY A 14 4.88 8.43 -33.90
CA GLY A 14 6.07 8.85 -33.20
C GLY A 14 6.57 7.81 -32.19
N PRO A 15 7.86 7.92 -31.82
CA PRO A 15 8.56 6.88 -31.06
C PRO A 15 7.98 6.66 -29.66
N GLY A 16 7.50 7.71 -29.00
CA GLY A 16 6.92 7.62 -27.65
C GLY A 16 5.62 6.81 -27.60
N ILE A 17 4.71 7.02 -28.56
CA ILE A 17 3.45 6.26 -28.65
C ILE A 17 3.72 4.80 -29.00
N CYS A 18 4.67 4.56 -29.91
CA CYS A 18 5.09 3.20 -30.26
C CYS A 18 5.68 2.46 -29.05
N LEU A 19 6.58 3.10 -28.28
CA LEU A 19 7.14 2.52 -27.06
C LEU A 19 6.04 2.22 -26.03
N TYR A 20 5.12 3.15 -25.80
CA TYR A 20 3.99 2.96 -24.89
C TYR A 20 3.14 1.74 -25.27
N MET A 21 2.75 1.60 -26.53
CA MET A 21 1.94 0.46 -26.99
C MET A 21 2.70 -0.87 -26.91
N LYS A 22 4.00 -0.86 -27.20
CA LYS A 22 4.87 -2.04 -27.04
C LYS A 22 4.95 -2.47 -25.57
N LEU A 23 5.13 -1.51 -24.65
CA LEU A 23 5.13 -1.77 -23.21
C LEU A 23 3.77 -2.26 -22.72
N LEU A 24 2.67 -1.64 -23.15
CA LEU A 24 1.31 -2.07 -22.78
C LEU A 24 1.02 -3.50 -23.22
N LYS A 25 1.37 -3.86 -24.46
CA LYS A 25 1.23 -5.24 -24.96
C LYS A 25 2.06 -6.21 -24.13
N TYR A 26 3.29 -5.82 -23.76
CA TYR A 26 4.15 -6.65 -22.92
C TYR A 26 3.54 -6.86 -21.52
N TYR A 27 3.09 -5.79 -20.86
CA TYR A 27 2.44 -5.87 -19.55
C TYR A 27 1.14 -6.69 -19.59
N ALA A 28 0.37 -6.60 -20.67
CA ALA A 28 -0.82 -7.44 -20.85
C ALA A 28 -0.46 -8.94 -20.91
N VAL A 29 0.60 -9.30 -21.64
CA VAL A 29 1.08 -10.70 -21.69
C VAL A 29 1.60 -11.15 -20.33
N VAL A 30 2.39 -10.32 -19.63
CA VAL A 30 2.87 -10.63 -18.28
C VAL A 30 1.70 -10.82 -17.32
N PHE A 31 0.69 -9.95 -17.38
CA PHE A 31 -0.52 -10.06 -16.56
C PHE A 31 -1.25 -11.39 -16.79
N VAL A 32 -1.42 -11.81 -18.04
CA VAL A 32 -2.04 -13.12 -18.36
C VAL A 32 -1.22 -14.28 -17.78
N ILE A 33 0.11 -14.23 -17.88
CA ILE A 33 1.01 -15.24 -17.31
C ILE A 33 0.86 -15.29 -15.79
N LEU A 34 0.93 -14.14 -15.10
CA LEU A 34 0.81 -14.07 -13.64
C LEU A 34 -0.57 -14.51 -13.16
N THR A 35 -1.63 -14.19 -13.90
CA THR A 35 -3.00 -14.67 -13.63
C THR A 35 -3.11 -16.18 -13.77
N GLY A 36 -2.48 -16.76 -14.80
CA GLY A 36 -2.41 -18.20 -14.97
C GLY A 36 -1.65 -18.91 -13.84
N LEU A 37 -0.56 -18.29 -13.36
CA LEU A 37 0.23 -18.79 -12.24
C LEU A 37 -0.48 -18.65 -10.87
N SER A 38 -1.32 -17.64 -10.70
CA SER A 38 -2.07 -17.43 -9.45
C SER A 38 -3.34 -18.28 -9.35
N LEU A 39 -3.88 -18.77 -10.48
CA LEU A 39 -5.11 -19.54 -10.50
C LEU A 39 -5.10 -20.78 -9.58
N PRO A 40 -4.04 -21.62 -9.54
CA PRO A 40 -4.01 -22.75 -8.61
C PRO A 40 -4.05 -22.33 -7.14
N ALA A 41 -3.37 -21.24 -6.77
CA ALA A 41 -3.42 -20.70 -5.40
C ALA A 41 -4.84 -20.22 -5.06
N ILE A 42 -5.51 -19.52 -5.98
CA ILE A 42 -6.90 -19.09 -5.83
C ILE A 42 -7.83 -20.29 -5.65
N LEU A 43 -7.66 -21.37 -6.43
CA LEU A 43 -8.47 -22.59 -6.30
C LEU A 43 -8.25 -23.29 -4.95
N ILE A 44 -7.01 -23.34 -4.47
CA ILE A 44 -6.68 -23.88 -3.14
C ILE A 44 -7.36 -23.04 -2.05
N PHE A 45 -7.23 -21.71 -2.12
CA PHE A 45 -7.90 -20.82 -1.16
C PHE A 45 -9.41 -21.00 -1.19
N PHE A 46 -10.02 -21.07 -2.37
CA PHE A 46 -11.47 -21.24 -2.53
C PHE A 46 -11.97 -22.58 -2.02
N SER A 47 -11.13 -23.61 -2.04
CA SER A 47 -11.43 -24.95 -1.48
C SER A 47 -11.28 -25.01 0.04
N GLY A 48 -10.78 -23.95 0.66
CA GLY A 48 -10.70 -23.82 2.12
C GLY A 48 -12.08 -23.79 2.77
N SER A 49 -12.18 -24.37 3.97
CA SER A 49 -13.42 -24.45 4.75
C SER A 49 -13.58 -23.33 5.78
N GLY A 50 -12.70 -22.33 5.78
CA GLY A 50 -12.79 -21.18 6.70
C GLY A 50 -14.08 -20.37 6.53
N PHE A 51 -14.62 -20.30 5.32
CA PHE A 51 -15.91 -19.68 5.01
C PHE A 51 -16.95 -20.71 4.59
N LYS A 52 -18.01 -20.81 5.40
CA LYS A 52 -19.28 -21.39 4.99
C LYS A 52 -20.31 -20.27 4.92
N ALA A 53 -20.13 -19.35 3.99
CA ALA A 53 -21.09 -18.28 3.83
C ALA A 53 -22.36 -18.85 3.16
N GLU A 54 -23.44 -18.99 3.93
CA GLU A 54 -24.77 -19.23 3.36
C GLU A 54 -25.23 -18.02 2.50
N SER A 55 -24.66 -16.83 2.75
CA SER A 55 -24.90 -15.63 1.95
C SER A 55 -23.74 -15.33 0.97
N LEU A 56 -24.09 -15.17 -0.31
CA LEU A 56 -23.22 -14.72 -1.41
C LEU A 56 -22.83 -13.24 -1.28
N GLU A 57 -22.35 -12.83 -0.11
CA GLU A 57 -21.86 -11.46 0.09
C GLU A 57 -20.56 -11.24 -0.68
N PHE A 58 -20.45 -10.07 -1.30
CA PHE A 58 -19.27 -9.70 -2.10
C PHE A 58 -17.97 -9.79 -1.28
N ASN A 59 -18.01 -9.49 0.02
CA ASN A 59 -16.87 -9.62 0.94
C ASN A 59 -16.40 -11.06 1.08
N ALA A 60 -17.34 -12.01 1.15
CA ALA A 60 -17.03 -13.43 1.29
C ALA A 60 -16.30 -13.96 0.04
N ILE A 61 -16.57 -13.43 -1.15
CA ILE A 61 -15.86 -13.81 -2.39
C ILE A 61 -14.38 -13.40 -2.33
N PHE A 62 -14.05 -12.18 -1.87
CA PHE A 62 -12.65 -11.78 -1.73
C PHE A 62 -11.95 -12.56 -0.62
N ALA A 63 -12.64 -12.76 0.49
CA ALA A 63 -12.06 -13.46 1.63
C ALA A 63 -11.89 -14.96 1.35
N SER A 64 -12.77 -15.60 0.57
CA SER A 64 -12.64 -17.00 0.14
C SER A 64 -11.47 -17.23 -0.81
N THR A 65 -11.05 -16.21 -1.56
CA THR A 65 -9.86 -16.26 -2.43
C THR A 65 -8.56 -15.88 -1.71
N SER A 66 -8.59 -15.76 -0.37
CA SER A 66 -7.45 -15.37 0.45
C SER A 66 -6.96 -16.50 1.35
N MET A 67 -5.74 -16.35 1.89
CA MET A 67 -5.17 -17.26 2.89
C MET A 67 -6.05 -17.42 4.12
N GLY A 68 -6.88 -16.43 4.46
CA GLY A 68 -7.84 -16.54 5.55
C GLY A 68 -8.73 -17.78 5.40
N ASN A 69 -9.19 -18.09 4.19
CA ASN A 69 -10.07 -19.23 3.96
C ASN A 69 -9.37 -20.60 4.12
N LEU A 70 -8.03 -20.61 4.02
CA LEU A 70 -7.21 -21.79 4.27
C LEU A 70 -7.06 -22.08 5.78
N ALA A 71 -7.46 -21.15 6.66
CA ALA A 71 -7.39 -21.36 8.10
C ALA A 71 -8.18 -22.61 8.51
N GLN A 72 -7.65 -23.34 9.49
CA GLN A 72 -8.28 -24.54 10.02
C GLN A 72 -9.64 -24.19 10.58
N PHE A 73 -10.70 -24.69 9.93
CA PHE A 73 -12.03 -24.66 10.52
C PHE A 73 -11.99 -25.60 11.71
N LYS A 74 -11.77 -25.01 12.89
CA LYS A 74 -11.86 -25.68 14.17
C LYS A 74 -13.30 -25.52 14.60
N ASP A 75 -13.95 -26.63 14.88
CA ASP A 75 -15.23 -26.63 15.58
C ASP A 75 -14.97 -27.25 16.95
N LEU A 76 -15.59 -26.70 17.99
CA LEU A 76 -15.48 -27.27 19.32
C LEU A 76 -16.76 -28.06 19.58
N VAL A 77 -16.60 -29.37 19.75
CA VAL A 77 -17.72 -30.25 20.09
C VAL A 77 -17.72 -30.47 21.59
N PHE A 78 -18.89 -30.20 22.16
CA PHE A 78 -19.15 -30.33 23.58
C PHE A 78 -19.91 -31.63 23.87
N THR A 79 -19.43 -32.38 24.86
CA THR A 79 -20.12 -33.55 25.40
C THR A 79 -20.07 -33.53 26.93
N GLU A 80 -21.16 -33.96 27.56
CA GLU A 80 -21.30 -34.08 29.01
C GLU A 80 -21.57 -35.53 29.40
N ALA A 81 -20.80 -36.03 30.38
CA ALA A 81 -21.00 -37.35 30.96
C ALA A 81 -21.67 -37.22 32.33
N LEU A 82 -22.92 -37.70 32.43
CA LEU A 82 -23.65 -37.82 33.69
C LEU A 82 -23.17 -39.04 34.45
N LEU A 83 -22.71 -38.86 35.69
CA LEU A 83 -22.26 -39.96 36.54
C LEU A 83 -23.41 -40.51 37.36
N THR A 84 -23.55 -41.84 37.36
CA THR A 84 -24.48 -42.56 38.23
C THR A 84 -23.72 -43.29 39.33
N GLN A 85 -24.36 -43.60 40.45
CA GLN A 85 -23.70 -44.37 41.53
C GLN A 85 -23.16 -45.74 41.07
N GLU A 86 -23.74 -46.30 40.00
CA GLU A 86 -23.36 -47.60 39.44
C GLU A 86 -22.12 -47.53 38.53
N SER A 87 -21.74 -46.36 38.02
CA SER A 87 -20.73 -46.22 36.95
C SER A 87 -19.27 -46.36 37.42
N ASN A 88 -19.01 -46.78 38.67
CA ASN A 88 -17.66 -46.99 39.22
C ASN A 88 -16.69 -45.79 39.07
N MET A 89 -17.20 -44.56 38.95
CA MET A 89 -16.44 -43.33 38.61
C MET A 89 -15.80 -43.35 37.22
N THR A 90 -16.40 -44.09 36.28
CA THR A 90 -16.02 -44.04 34.86
C THR A 90 -16.98 -43.08 34.15
N ALA A 91 -16.43 -42.06 33.50
CA ALA A 91 -17.16 -41.15 32.64
C ALA A 91 -17.03 -41.62 31.19
N VAL A 92 -18.14 -41.68 30.46
CA VAL A 92 -18.16 -42.06 29.04
C VAL A 92 -18.60 -40.85 28.23
N PHE A 93 -17.76 -40.41 27.29
CA PHE A 93 -18.03 -39.28 26.42
C PHE A 93 -18.17 -39.77 24.99
N ASP A 94 -19.32 -39.49 24.39
CA ASP A 94 -19.57 -39.70 22.96
C ASP A 94 -19.28 -38.40 22.23
N PHE A 95 -18.16 -38.34 21.51
CA PHE A 95 -17.80 -37.20 20.69
C PHE A 95 -18.16 -37.48 19.24
N LYS A 96 -18.81 -36.51 18.58
CA LYS A 96 -19.14 -36.59 17.16
C LYS A 96 -18.97 -35.22 16.51
N CYS A 97 -18.06 -35.13 15.54
CA CYS A 97 -17.90 -33.90 14.77
C CYS A 97 -19.17 -33.59 13.97
N ARG A 98 -19.50 -32.30 13.87
CA ARG A 98 -20.72 -31.84 13.19
C ARG A 98 -20.69 -32.16 11.69
N LEU A 99 -19.51 -32.18 11.09
CA LEU A 99 -19.31 -32.48 9.67
C LEU A 99 -18.62 -33.83 9.52
N GLU A 100 -19.05 -34.63 8.55
CA GLU A 100 -18.46 -35.95 8.25
C GLU A 100 -16.97 -35.87 7.84
N GLU A 101 -16.55 -34.74 7.26
CA GLU A 101 -15.16 -34.51 6.81
C GLU A 101 -14.22 -34.02 7.92
N GLN A 102 -14.73 -33.77 9.12
CA GLN A 102 -13.91 -33.38 10.27
C GLN A 102 -13.43 -34.61 11.03
N ALA A 103 -12.26 -34.48 11.64
CA ALA A 103 -11.73 -35.45 12.59
C ALA A 103 -11.47 -34.77 13.93
N ILE A 104 -11.59 -35.55 15.01
CA ILE A 104 -11.23 -35.14 16.35
C ILE A 104 -9.70 -35.10 16.42
N THR A 105 -9.12 -33.93 16.65
CA THR A 105 -7.65 -33.72 16.63
C THR A 105 -7.06 -33.32 17.98
N GLY A 106 -7.89 -33.04 18.99
CA GLY A 106 -7.39 -32.60 20.29
C GLY A 106 -8.47 -32.48 21.35
N LEU A 107 -8.07 -32.57 22.61
CA LEU A 107 -8.91 -32.29 23.77
C LEU A 107 -8.67 -30.83 24.19
N ALA A 108 -9.63 -29.95 23.92
CA ALA A 108 -9.52 -28.52 24.24
C ALA A 108 -9.73 -28.24 25.73
N HIS A 109 -10.69 -28.95 26.35
CA HIS A 109 -11.05 -28.75 27.74
C HIS A 109 -11.58 -30.03 28.36
N PHE A 110 -11.34 -30.24 29.64
CA PHE A 110 -11.91 -31.33 30.42
C PHE A 110 -12.03 -30.92 31.89
N GLY A 111 -13.14 -31.20 32.53
CA GLY A 111 -13.24 -30.96 33.97
C GLY A 111 -14.62 -31.16 34.55
N MET A 112 -14.68 -31.10 35.88
CA MET A 112 -15.93 -31.23 36.63
C MET A 112 -16.77 -29.96 36.50
N THR A 113 -18.05 -30.10 36.15
CA THR A 113 -18.98 -28.98 35.93
C THR A 113 -19.08 -28.07 37.15
N PHE A 114 -19.05 -26.75 36.97
CA PHE A 114 -19.31 -25.79 38.04
C PHE A 114 -20.80 -25.39 38.06
N GLN A 115 -21.58 -25.86 39.04
CA GLN A 115 -23.02 -25.54 39.20
C GLN A 115 -23.86 -25.86 37.93
N ASP A 116 -25.08 -25.33 37.83
CA ASP A 116 -25.96 -25.46 36.64
C ASP A 116 -25.52 -24.53 35.48
N GLU A 117 -24.26 -24.07 35.46
CA GLU A 117 -23.79 -23.17 34.41
C GLU A 117 -23.74 -23.89 33.06
N GLN A 118 -24.48 -23.33 32.11
CA GLN A 118 -24.50 -23.77 30.72
C GLN A 118 -23.16 -23.46 30.04
N THR A 119 -22.80 -24.28 29.06
CA THR A 119 -21.72 -23.99 28.12
C THR A 119 -21.97 -22.63 27.46
N LYS A 120 -20.94 -21.78 27.38
CA LYS A 120 -21.04 -20.45 26.78
C LYS A 120 -20.33 -20.42 25.44
N GLY A 121 -20.91 -19.73 24.47
CA GLY A 121 -20.32 -19.54 23.13
C GLY A 121 -20.63 -20.65 22.14
N THR A 122 -20.53 -20.34 20.85
CA THR A 122 -20.70 -21.27 19.73
C THR A 122 -19.39 -21.39 18.95
N GLY A 123 -19.07 -22.60 18.47
CA GLY A 123 -17.88 -22.83 17.65
C GLY A 123 -16.56 -22.67 18.43
N ILE A 124 -15.62 -21.90 17.90
CA ILE A 124 -14.24 -21.75 18.44
C ILE A 124 -14.21 -21.02 19.79
N ASP A 125 -15.22 -20.19 20.07
CA ASP A 125 -15.30 -19.41 21.30
C ASP A 125 -16.08 -20.14 22.42
N THR A 126 -16.39 -21.43 22.23
CA THR A 126 -17.05 -22.22 23.26
C THR A 126 -16.14 -22.38 24.47
N THR A 127 -16.56 -21.80 25.60
CA THR A 127 -15.89 -21.92 26.90
C THR A 127 -16.75 -22.71 27.85
N ILE A 128 -16.09 -23.58 28.63
CA ILE A 128 -16.74 -24.36 29.67
C ILE A 128 -16.19 -23.91 31.01
N LYS A 129 -17.08 -23.52 31.91
CA LYS A 129 -16.72 -23.30 33.30
C LYS A 129 -16.70 -24.61 34.05
N THR A 130 -15.53 -24.94 34.55
CA THR A 130 -15.27 -26.11 35.40
C THR A 130 -14.70 -25.63 36.72
N ILE A 131 -14.71 -26.49 37.74
CA ILE A 131 -14.06 -26.17 39.01
C ILE A 131 -12.55 -26.08 38.76
N ASP A 132 -11.94 -24.91 38.99
CA ASP A 132 -10.51 -24.64 38.77
C ASP A 132 -9.60 -25.81 39.19
N THR A 133 -9.73 -26.31 40.42
CA THR A 133 -8.92 -27.42 40.96
C THR A 133 -9.15 -28.79 40.30
N CYS A 134 -10.21 -28.92 39.50
CA CYS A 134 -10.67 -30.12 38.81
C CYS A 134 -10.79 -29.90 37.29
N THR A 135 -9.96 -29.01 36.76
CA THR A 135 -9.93 -28.59 35.36
C THR A 135 -8.61 -28.96 34.71
N TYR A 136 -8.68 -29.37 33.44
CA TYR A 136 -7.54 -29.63 32.58
C TYR A 136 -6.58 -28.43 32.52
N GLY A 137 -5.28 -28.68 32.70
CA GLY A 137 -4.22 -27.69 32.86
C GLY A 137 -3.99 -27.25 34.32
N GLN A 138 -4.88 -27.64 35.24
CA GLN A 138 -4.79 -27.36 36.68
C GLN A 138 -4.90 -28.62 37.55
N LEU A 139 -4.90 -29.81 36.95
CA LEU A 139 -4.96 -31.07 37.70
C LEU A 139 -3.62 -31.33 38.37
N ASN A 140 -3.65 -31.58 39.67
CA ASN A 140 -2.49 -31.97 40.45
C ASN A 140 -2.73 -33.37 41.04
N PRO A 141 -1.96 -34.41 40.66
CA PRO A 141 -0.71 -34.35 39.90
C PRO A 141 -0.88 -34.28 38.37
N ILE A 142 0.12 -33.67 37.70
CA ILE A 142 0.26 -33.57 36.23
C ILE A 142 0.13 -34.95 35.53
N GLN A 143 0.41 -36.04 36.26
CA GLN A 143 0.26 -37.40 35.75
C GLN A 143 -1.16 -37.71 35.26
N GLY A 144 -2.20 -37.18 35.91
CA GLY A 144 -3.59 -37.38 35.48
C GLY A 144 -3.89 -36.74 34.12
N GLU A 145 -3.28 -35.59 33.81
CA GLU A 145 -3.43 -34.92 32.51
C GLU A 145 -2.76 -35.71 31.40
N PHE A 146 -1.55 -36.20 31.64
CA PHE A 146 -0.82 -37.01 30.68
C PHE A 146 -1.54 -38.33 30.37
N GLU A 147 -2.07 -39.00 31.40
CA GLU A 147 -2.85 -40.23 31.22
C GLU A 147 -4.14 -39.97 30.43
N LEU A 148 -4.83 -38.85 30.68
CA LEU A 148 -6.02 -38.43 29.94
C LEU A 148 -5.69 -38.13 28.48
N GLU A 149 -4.63 -37.34 28.20
CA GLU A 149 -4.20 -37.05 26.83
C GLU A 149 -3.83 -38.32 26.07
N GLN A 150 -3.03 -39.20 26.69
CA GLN A 150 -2.62 -40.46 26.06
C GLN A 150 -3.84 -41.34 25.75
N GLN A 151 -4.80 -41.41 26.67
CA GLN A 151 -6.02 -42.16 26.45
C GLN A 151 -6.85 -41.54 25.32
N PHE A 152 -7.02 -40.23 25.31
CA PHE A 152 -7.70 -39.48 24.26
C PHE A 152 -7.07 -39.74 22.88
N TYR A 153 -5.75 -39.55 22.74
CA TYR A 153 -5.08 -39.76 21.46
C TYR A 153 -5.17 -41.21 20.98
N SER A 154 -5.20 -42.18 21.90
CA SER A 154 -5.34 -43.60 21.52
C SER A 154 -6.75 -44.00 21.08
N GLN A 155 -7.80 -43.31 21.55
CA GLN A 155 -9.19 -43.70 21.33
C GLN A 155 -9.94 -42.80 20.35
N CYS A 156 -9.53 -41.54 20.20
CA CYS A 156 -10.30 -40.51 19.52
C CYS A 156 -9.55 -39.77 18.41
N ASP A 157 -8.22 -39.76 18.41
CA ASP A 157 -7.46 -39.00 17.42
C ASP A 157 -7.77 -39.48 15.99
N GLN A 158 -7.97 -38.53 15.09
CA GLN A 158 -8.27 -38.76 13.67
C GLN A 158 -9.60 -39.50 13.39
N LEU A 159 -10.51 -39.61 14.37
CA LEU A 159 -11.84 -40.18 14.19
C LEU A 159 -12.91 -39.08 14.09
N ASN A 160 -13.92 -39.27 13.24
CA ASN A 160 -15.09 -38.36 13.17
C ASN A 160 -16.01 -38.50 14.40
N GLU A 161 -16.13 -39.73 14.90
CA GLU A 161 -16.94 -40.11 16.05
C GLU A 161 -16.12 -41.07 16.92
N CYS A 162 -16.05 -40.83 18.22
CA CYS A 162 -15.37 -41.68 19.17
C CYS A 162 -16.09 -41.71 20.52
N GLN A 163 -15.91 -42.81 21.25
CA GLN A 163 -16.38 -42.95 22.61
C GLN A 163 -15.18 -43.05 23.56
N LEU A 164 -14.96 -42.00 24.35
CA LEU A 164 -13.86 -41.93 25.33
C LEU A 164 -14.35 -42.36 26.70
N SER A 165 -13.76 -43.42 27.27
CA SER A 165 -14.11 -43.90 28.61
C SER A 165 -13.03 -43.54 29.62
N VAL A 166 -13.23 -42.49 30.41
CA VAL A 166 -12.22 -41.97 31.36
C VAL A 166 -12.46 -42.52 32.77
N ASP A 167 -11.45 -43.17 33.35
CA ASP A 167 -11.43 -43.54 34.77
C ASP A 167 -11.07 -42.32 35.61
N LEU A 168 -12.09 -41.68 36.20
CA LEU A 168 -11.91 -40.44 36.95
C LEU A 168 -11.01 -40.62 38.17
N LYS A 169 -10.84 -41.85 38.70
CA LYS A 169 -9.95 -42.11 39.83
C LYS A 169 -8.47 -41.93 39.50
N ARG A 170 -8.12 -42.04 38.21
CA ARG A 170 -6.74 -41.85 37.73
C ARG A 170 -6.48 -40.40 37.35
N VAL A 171 -7.50 -39.74 36.81
CA VAL A 171 -7.37 -38.35 36.30
C VAL A 171 -7.57 -37.32 37.41
N PHE A 172 -8.54 -37.52 38.30
CA PHE A 172 -8.84 -36.58 39.38
C PHE A 172 -8.11 -36.93 40.68
N ASN A 173 -7.72 -35.89 41.42
CA ASN A 173 -7.17 -36.03 42.75
C ASN A 173 -8.25 -36.30 43.80
N ASP A 174 -7.82 -36.61 45.02
CA ASP A 174 -8.71 -36.95 46.13
C ASP A 174 -9.73 -35.84 46.46
N ASP A 175 -9.39 -34.55 46.29
CA ASP A 175 -10.32 -33.44 46.52
C ASP A 175 -11.44 -33.42 45.48
N CYS A 176 -11.09 -33.56 44.21
CA CYS A 176 -12.05 -33.62 43.11
C CYS A 176 -12.95 -34.86 43.21
N LEU A 177 -12.37 -36.03 43.54
CA LEU A 177 -13.12 -37.26 43.78
C LEU A 177 -14.06 -37.13 44.98
N TYR A 178 -13.62 -36.50 46.06
CA TYR A 178 -14.45 -36.23 47.23
C TYR A 178 -15.65 -35.34 46.88
N ARG A 179 -15.42 -34.24 46.16
CA ARG A 179 -16.49 -33.35 45.68
C ARG A 179 -17.46 -34.08 44.78
N MET A 180 -16.96 -34.90 43.86
CA MET A 180 -17.79 -35.72 42.97
C MET A 180 -18.66 -36.70 43.75
N GLN A 181 -18.09 -37.40 44.74
CA GLN A 181 -18.82 -38.33 45.58
C GLN A 181 -19.93 -37.63 46.38
N ARG A 182 -19.71 -36.41 46.84
CA ARG A 182 -20.77 -35.61 47.48
C ARG A 182 -21.91 -35.32 46.50
N ARG A 183 -21.62 -34.95 45.25
CA ARG A 183 -22.69 -34.75 44.25
C ARG A 183 -23.50 -36.02 44.01
N LEU A 184 -22.83 -37.17 43.88
CA LEU A 184 -23.48 -38.48 43.73
C LEU A 184 -24.34 -38.88 44.94
N ASN A 185 -24.05 -38.34 46.13
CA ASN A 185 -24.85 -38.54 47.34
C ASN A 185 -26.01 -37.54 47.47
N GLY A 186 -26.31 -36.76 46.43
CA GLY A 186 -27.44 -35.83 46.39
C GLY A 186 -27.19 -34.48 47.06
N PHE A 187 -25.93 -34.11 47.32
CA PHE A 187 -25.60 -32.77 47.82
C PHE A 187 -25.69 -31.72 46.69
N THR A 188 -26.88 -31.16 46.48
CA THR A 188 -27.22 -30.27 45.35
C THR A 188 -26.51 -28.91 45.33
N TYR A 189 -25.89 -28.48 46.43
CA TYR A 189 -25.14 -27.20 46.48
C TYR A 189 -24.00 -27.11 45.46
N TYR A 190 -23.52 -28.26 44.97
CA TYR A 190 -22.43 -28.33 44.02
C TYR A 190 -22.87 -28.51 42.56
N GLY A 191 -24.17 -28.62 42.28
CA GLY A 191 -24.71 -28.99 40.96
C GLY A 191 -24.72 -30.51 40.73
N GLU A 192 -25.14 -30.93 39.55
CA GLU A 192 -25.17 -32.35 39.17
C GLU A 192 -23.75 -32.97 39.12
N ALA A 193 -23.68 -34.28 39.35
CA ALA A 193 -22.45 -35.06 39.25
C ALA A 193 -22.11 -35.31 37.78
N SER A 194 -21.63 -34.29 37.10
CA SER A 194 -21.25 -34.37 35.69
C SER A 194 -19.82 -33.88 35.44
N VAL A 195 -19.21 -34.48 34.43
CA VAL A 195 -17.94 -34.06 33.87
C VAL A 195 -18.19 -33.61 32.44
N LYS A 196 -17.56 -32.50 32.06
CA LYS A 196 -17.68 -31.90 30.75
C LYS A 196 -16.36 -32.02 30.01
N ALA A 197 -16.44 -32.29 28.71
CA ALA A 197 -15.28 -32.36 27.84
C ALA A 197 -15.57 -31.59 26.54
N LEU A 198 -14.55 -30.92 26.05
CA LEU A 198 -14.55 -30.16 24.81
C LEU A 198 -13.45 -30.71 23.92
N VAL A 199 -13.82 -31.14 22.72
CA VAL A 199 -12.85 -31.63 21.73
C VAL A 199 -12.78 -30.69 20.54
N VAL A 200 -11.60 -30.59 19.95
CA VAL A 200 -11.37 -29.85 18.71
C VAL A 200 -11.62 -30.79 17.56
N CYS A 201 -12.69 -30.54 16.82
CA CYS A 201 -12.94 -31.11 15.51
C CYS A 201 -12.28 -30.23 14.46
N SER A 202 -11.41 -30.80 13.64
CA SER A 202 -10.75 -30.06 12.59
C SER A 202 -10.64 -30.89 11.32
N GLN A 203 -10.60 -30.20 10.19
CA GLN A 203 -10.44 -30.82 8.89
C GLN A 203 -8.98 -30.61 8.43
N GLU A 204 -8.14 -31.64 8.50
CA GLU A 204 -6.72 -31.55 8.09
C GLU A 204 -6.54 -31.63 6.56
N GLU A 205 -7.45 -32.33 5.89
CA GLU A 205 -7.44 -32.52 4.44
C GLU A 205 -8.37 -31.55 3.73
N LEU A 206 -7.87 -30.91 2.69
CA LEU A 206 -8.64 -30.04 1.79
C LEU A 206 -9.04 -30.84 0.55
N ASN A 207 -10.32 -30.80 0.19
CA ASN A 207 -10.78 -31.32 -1.10
C ASN A 207 -10.64 -30.24 -2.17
N VAL A 208 -9.48 -30.19 -2.83
CA VAL A 208 -9.19 -29.16 -3.83
C VAL A 208 -9.88 -29.51 -5.15
N ILE A 209 -10.69 -28.58 -5.66
CA ILE A 209 -11.46 -28.75 -6.90
C ILE A 209 -10.52 -29.16 -8.04
N GLY A 210 -10.69 -30.39 -8.54
CA GLY A 210 -9.91 -30.95 -9.66
C GLY A 210 -8.54 -31.52 -9.32
N LEU A 211 -8.04 -31.37 -8.08
CA LEU A 211 -6.74 -31.89 -7.63
C LEU A 211 -6.87 -33.00 -6.55
N GLY A 212 -8.06 -33.22 -6.00
CA GLY A 212 -8.33 -34.25 -4.99
C GLY A 212 -8.02 -33.79 -3.56
N GLN A 213 -7.95 -34.74 -2.63
CA GLN A 213 -7.62 -34.48 -1.23
C GLN A 213 -6.13 -34.16 -1.07
N MET A 214 -5.83 -33.08 -0.35
CA MET A 214 -4.47 -32.62 -0.08
C MET A 214 -4.37 -32.11 1.35
N SER A 215 -3.29 -32.40 2.05
CA SER A 215 -3.06 -31.83 3.39
C SER A 215 -2.85 -30.32 3.32
N ARG A 216 -3.31 -29.59 4.34
CA ARG A 216 -3.14 -28.12 4.44
C ARG A 216 -1.68 -27.68 4.40
N ASP A 217 -0.77 -28.46 4.97
CA ASP A 217 0.66 -28.17 4.96
C ASP A 217 1.23 -28.20 3.55
N MET A 218 0.85 -29.22 2.77
CA MET A 218 1.24 -29.33 1.36
C MET A 218 0.62 -28.20 0.53
N ALA A 219 -0.66 -27.89 0.75
CA ALA A 219 -1.33 -26.78 0.09
C ALA A 219 -0.63 -25.44 0.37
N SER A 220 -0.29 -25.18 1.64
CA SER A 220 0.44 -23.99 2.07
C SER A 220 1.83 -23.90 1.43
N ALA A 221 2.57 -25.02 1.39
CA ALA A 221 3.88 -25.08 0.73
C ALA A 221 3.78 -24.80 -0.78
N ILE A 222 2.76 -25.32 -1.45
CA ILE A 222 2.49 -25.05 -2.87
C ILE A 222 2.19 -23.57 -3.09
N ILE A 223 1.33 -22.96 -2.27
CA ILE A 223 1.00 -21.53 -2.35
C ILE A 223 2.26 -20.68 -2.22
N VAL A 224 3.08 -20.91 -1.19
CA VAL A 224 4.33 -20.18 -0.98
C VAL A 224 5.28 -20.36 -2.18
N GLY A 225 5.37 -21.59 -2.71
CA GLY A 225 6.16 -21.87 -3.92
C GLY A 225 5.66 -21.11 -5.15
N LEU A 226 4.34 -21.03 -5.35
CA LEU A 226 3.72 -20.27 -6.44
C LEU A 226 3.94 -18.77 -6.26
N ASP A 227 3.82 -18.23 -5.06
CA ASP A 227 4.08 -16.81 -4.77
C ASP A 227 5.53 -16.44 -5.06
N LEU A 228 6.49 -17.27 -4.64
CA LEU A 228 7.90 -17.07 -4.96
C LEU A 228 8.16 -17.14 -6.48
N LEU A 229 7.51 -18.05 -7.18
CA LEU A 229 7.58 -18.16 -8.63
C LEU A 229 7.00 -16.92 -9.32
N ILE A 230 5.83 -16.44 -8.90
CA ILE A 230 5.17 -15.22 -9.39
C ILE A 230 6.09 -14.01 -9.18
N GLN A 231 6.65 -13.85 -7.98
CA GLN A 231 7.60 -12.76 -7.67
C GLN A 231 8.84 -12.84 -8.55
N PHE A 232 9.41 -14.04 -8.75
CA PHE A 232 10.55 -14.24 -9.64
C PHE A 232 10.22 -13.87 -11.09
N VAL A 233 9.09 -14.35 -11.62
CA VAL A 233 8.62 -14.03 -12.99
C VAL A 233 8.38 -12.53 -13.13
N PHE A 234 7.80 -11.88 -12.12
CA PHE A 234 7.59 -10.43 -12.12
C PHE A 234 8.91 -9.66 -12.12
N VAL A 235 9.89 -10.05 -11.30
CA VAL A 235 11.22 -9.43 -11.27
C VAL A 235 11.94 -9.59 -12.61
N VAL A 236 11.93 -10.80 -13.19
CA VAL A 236 12.47 -11.06 -14.53
C VAL A 236 11.76 -10.19 -15.58
N ALA A 237 10.43 -10.04 -15.46
CA ALA A 237 9.66 -9.20 -16.37
C ALA A 237 10.05 -7.72 -16.25
N LEU A 238 10.28 -7.20 -15.03
CA LEU A 238 10.76 -5.84 -14.80
C LEU A 238 12.16 -5.61 -15.39
N PHE A 239 13.10 -6.53 -15.15
CA PHE A 239 14.44 -6.45 -15.75
C PHE A 239 14.37 -6.47 -17.28
N ARG A 240 13.52 -7.32 -17.85
CA ARG A 240 13.31 -7.38 -19.29
C ARG A 240 12.67 -6.11 -19.85
N VAL A 241 11.70 -5.50 -19.16
CA VAL A 241 11.13 -4.21 -19.56
C VAL A 241 12.21 -3.14 -19.57
N LYS A 242 13.00 -3.04 -18.50
CA LYS A 242 14.08 -2.06 -18.40
C LYS A 242 15.10 -2.25 -19.53
N TYR A 243 15.48 -3.51 -19.81
CA TYR A 243 16.36 -3.82 -20.92
C TYR A 243 15.76 -3.43 -22.28
N LEU A 244 14.48 -3.69 -22.51
CA LEU A 244 13.78 -3.30 -23.74
C LEU A 244 13.66 -1.78 -23.88
N GLU A 245 13.47 -1.07 -22.78
CA GLU A 245 13.46 0.39 -22.74
C GLU A 245 14.84 0.95 -23.09
N GLU A 246 15.90 0.45 -22.46
CA GLU A 246 17.29 0.84 -22.76
C GLU A 246 17.65 0.56 -24.21
N LEU A 247 17.28 -0.61 -24.75
CA LEU A 247 17.52 -0.97 -26.14
C LEU A 247 16.73 -0.08 -27.10
N THR A 248 15.46 0.23 -26.78
CA THR A 248 14.64 1.10 -27.63
C THR A 248 15.15 2.54 -27.60
N ASN A 249 15.57 3.02 -26.43
CA ASN A 249 16.22 4.32 -26.29
C ASN A 249 17.52 4.38 -27.09
N HIS A 250 18.32 3.32 -27.08
CA HIS A 250 19.52 3.21 -27.88
C HIS A 250 19.20 3.25 -29.38
N ASP A 251 18.22 2.46 -29.84
CA ASP A 251 17.84 2.41 -31.25
C ASP A 251 17.19 3.72 -31.73
N MET A 252 16.48 4.44 -30.87
CA MET A 252 15.96 5.78 -31.16
C MET A 252 17.07 6.82 -31.30
N LYS A 253 18.16 6.66 -30.54
CA LYS A 253 19.35 7.53 -30.65
C LYS A 253 20.17 7.19 -31.89
N GLN A 254 20.14 5.94 -32.36
CA GLN A 254 20.83 5.55 -33.60
C GLN A 254 20.20 6.25 -34.81
N GLY A 255 20.83 7.34 -35.25
CA GLY A 255 20.49 8.08 -36.46
C GLY A 255 19.87 9.47 -36.22
N VAL A 256 19.56 9.82 -34.98
CA VAL A 256 19.13 11.17 -34.60
C VAL A 256 20.07 11.69 -33.53
N TYR A 257 21.06 12.46 -33.95
CA TYR A 257 21.96 13.13 -33.03
C TYR A 257 21.27 14.37 -32.47
N SER A 258 21.26 14.52 -31.14
CA SER A 258 20.81 15.73 -30.49
C SER A 258 21.97 16.50 -29.87
N LEU A 259 21.77 17.79 -29.60
CA LEU A 259 22.83 18.68 -29.10
C LEU A 259 23.47 18.15 -27.81
N ASP A 260 22.67 17.53 -26.94
CA ASP A 260 23.13 16.92 -25.69
C ASP A 260 24.09 15.74 -25.90
N ASP A 261 24.10 15.08 -27.05
CA ASP A 261 25.10 14.06 -27.38
C ASP A 261 26.52 14.62 -27.52
N PHE A 262 26.63 15.93 -27.77
CA PHE A 262 27.91 16.65 -27.91
C PHE A 262 28.19 17.62 -26.76
N SER A 263 27.20 17.87 -25.91
CA SER A 263 27.31 18.88 -24.86
C SER A 263 27.56 18.28 -23.46
N ILE A 264 28.38 18.96 -22.67
CA ILE A 264 28.52 18.76 -21.22
C ILE A 264 27.97 19.98 -20.46
N LEU A 265 27.56 19.75 -19.22
CA LEU A 265 27.17 20.78 -18.26
C LEU A 265 28.27 20.95 -17.21
N ILE A 266 28.82 22.14 -17.11
CA ILE A 266 29.66 22.59 -16.00
C ILE A 266 28.77 23.19 -14.92
N GLU A 267 28.64 22.51 -13.79
CA GLU A 267 27.89 23.01 -12.63
C GLU A 267 28.76 23.92 -11.75
N ASN A 268 28.26 25.12 -11.45
CA ASN A 268 28.95 26.11 -10.58
C ASN A 268 30.40 26.35 -11.02
N VAL A 269 30.58 27.16 -12.07
CA VAL A 269 31.89 27.53 -12.59
C VAL A 269 32.79 27.98 -11.42
N PRO A 270 33.94 27.32 -11.16
CA PRO A 270 34.77 27.53 -9.97
C PRO A 270 35.64 28.79 -10.04
N ILE A 271 35.33 29.71 -10.95
CA ILE A 271 36.10 30.92 -11.23
C ILE A 271 35.32 32.08 -10.62
N PRO A 272 35.93 32.88 -9.71
CA PRO A 272 35.24 34.01 -9.13
C PRO A 272 34.97 35.08 -10.20
N PRO A 273 33.82 35.78 -10.13
CA PRO A 273 33.44 36.85 -11.07
C PRO A 273 34.49 37.95 -11.28
N SER A 274 35.35 38.18 -10.29
CA SER A 274 36.43 39.17 -10.36
C SER A 274 37.50 38.82 -11.40
N ASP A 275 37.75 37.53 -11.63
CA ASP A 275 38.85 37.09 -12.51
C ASP A 275 38.52 37.27 -14.00
N TYR A 276 37.23 37.37 -14.34
CA TYR A 276 36.78 37.55 -15.72
C TYR A 276 35.91 38.80 -15.89
N GLU A 277 35.86 39.68 -14.89
CA GLU A 277 35.11 40.96 -14.92
C GLU A 277 33.64 40.82 -15.35
N ASN A 278 32.99 39.69 -15.01
CA ASN A 278 31.67 39.32 -15.54
C ASN A 278 31.55 39.24 -17.07
N ASN A 279 32.65 39.29 -17.82
CA ASN A 279 32.68 39.14 -19.27
C ASN A 279 32.64 37.64 -19.66
N PRO A 280 31.56 37.16 -20.31
CA PRO A 280 31.43 35.76 -20.72
C PRO A 280 32.47 35.35 -21.77
N GLU A 281 32.93 36.26 -22.62
CA GLU A 281 33.93 35.95 -23.65
C GLU A 281 35.29 35.70 -23.02
N LEU A 282 35.67 36.50 -22.03
CA LEU A 282 36.88 36.28 -21.25
C LEU A 282 36.81 34.94 -20.49
N LEU A 283 35.66 34.64 -19.89
CA LEU A 283 35.44 33.36 -19.24
C LEU A 283 35.54 32.18 -20.21
N ALA A 284 34.99 32.31 -21.42
CA ALA A 284 35.12 31.29 -22.46
C ALA A 284 36.58 31.11 -22.91
N ALA A 285 37.31 32.21 -23.11
CA ALA A 285 38.72 32.19 -23.45
C ALA A 285 39.60 31.52 -22.38
N MET A 286 39.16 31.50 -21.12
CA MET A 286 39.81 30.74 -20.05
C MET A 286 39.42 29.25 -20.06
N ILE A 287 38.12 28.94 -20.26
CA ILE A 287 37.59 27.58 -20.16
C ILE A 287 37.98 26.72 -21.37
N VAL A 288 37.89 27.26 -22.59
CA VAL A 288 38.09 26.50 -23.84
C VAL A 288 39.49 25.88 -23.90
N PRO A 289 40.60 26.66 -23.82
CA PRO A 289 41.93 26.08 -24.00
C PRO A 289 42.26 25.04 -22.93
N HIS A 290 41.81 25.30 -21.69
CA HIS A 290 42.00 24.37 -20.57
C HIS A 290 41.27 23.05 -20.78
N LEU A 291 39.98 23.09 -21.16
CA LEU A 291 39.23 21.86 -21.40
C LEU A 291 39.76 21.08 -22.59
N GLU A 292 40.11 21.76 -23.69
CA GLU A 292 40.69 21.12 -24.86
C GLU A 292 42.04 20.44 -24.53
N GLU A 293 42.90 21.08 -23.73
CA GLU A 293 44.16 20.48 -23.27
C GLU A 293 43.92 19.26 -22.39
N VAL A 294 42.99 19.33 -21.44
CA VAL A 294 42.66 18.18 -20.57
C VAL A 294 42.11 17.03 -21.40
N VAL A 295 41.15 17.29 -22.29
CA VAL A 295 40.51 16.29 -23.15
C VAL A 295 41.50 15.63 -24.11
N ARG A 296 42.41 16.40 -24.69
CA ARG A 296 43.45 15.88 -25.61
C ARG A 296 44.42 14.92 -24.92
N ASN A 297 44.61 15.08 -23.61
CA ASN A 297 45.50 14.22 -22.82
C ASN A 297 44.79 13.00 -22.22
N GLU A 298 43.46 12.90 -22.32
CA GLU A 298 42.73 11.71 -21.88
C GLU A 298 42.75 10.60 -22.94
N VAL A 299 42.71 9.37 -22.44
CA VAL A 299 42.62 8.17 -23.27
C VAL A 299 41.28 8.17 -24.02
N GLN A 300 41.32 7.69 -25.27
CA GLN A 300 40.13 7.51 -26.08
C GLN A 300 39.13 6.54 -25.43
N VAL A 301 37.84 6.89 -25.46
CA VAL A 301 36.73 6.12 -24.89
C VAL A 301 36.01 5.32 -25.97
N ILE A 302 35.68 5.96 -27.10
CA ILE A 302 34.96 5.34 -28.21
C ILE A 302 35.99 4.86 -29.25
N SER A 303 36.19 3.55 -29.29
CA SER A 303 37.14 2.91 -30.22
C SER A 303 36.74 3.08 -31.69
N GLU A 304 35.45 3.22 -32.02
CA GLU A 304 35.02 3.35 -33.42
C GLU A 304 35.41 4.69 -34.07
N LEU A 305 35.77 5.69 -33.27
CA LEU A 305 36.13 7.03 -33.74
C LEU A 305 37.66 7.25 -33.77
N GLU A 306 38.48 6.19 -33.72
CA GLU A 306 39.93 6.32 -33.66
C GLU A 306 40.51 6.94 -34.95
N GLY A 307 41.18 8.10 -34.81
CA GLY A 307 41.94 8.75 -35.88
C GLY A 307 41.30 10.01 -36.47
N GLU A 308 40.20 10.52 -35.91
CA GLU A 308 39.63 11.79 -36.34
C GLU A 308 40.45 12.97 -35.76
N ALA A 309 41.06 13.76 -36.64
CA ALA A 309 41.66 15.02 -36.22
C ALA A 309 40.56 15.96 -35.69
N HIS A 310 40.82 16.64 -34.57
CA HIS A 310 39.93 17.62 -33.92
C HIS A 310 38.80 17.09 -33.03
N GLU A 311 38.88 15.84 -32.55
CA GLU A 311 37.90 15.29 -31.60
C GLU A 311 37.72 16.14 -30.33
N SER A 312 38.79 16.77 -29.85
CA SER A 312 38.78 17.57 -28.62
C SER A 312 38.29 19.01 -28.78
N GLU A 313 38.01 19.48 -29.99
CA GLU A 313 37.70 20.89 -30.26
C GLU A 313 36.32 21.28 -29.69
N ILE A 314 36.26 22.42 -29.01
CA ILE A 314 35.01 22.99 -28.49
C ILE A 314 34.46 23.96 -29.53
N ILE A 315 33.24 23.69 -30.02
CA ILE A 315 32.55 24.55 -31.00
C ILE A 315 31.97 25.78 -30.30
N ALA A 316 31.33 25.59 -29.15
CA ALA A 316 30.58 26.65 -28.50
C ALA A 316 30.51 26.46 -26.99
N ILE A 317 30.45 27.58 -26.27
CA ILE A 317 30.12 27.64 -24.84
C ILE A 317 28.94 28.58 -24.63
N HIS A 318 27.90 28.08 -23.97
CA HIS A 318 26.74 28.87 -23.57
C HIS A 318 26.66 28.95 -22.05
N PHE A 319 26.66 30.16 -21.50
CA PHE A 319 26.61 30.34 -20.05
C PHE A 319 25.18 30.44 -19.50
N GLY A 320 24.90 29.62 -18.49
CA GLY A 320 23.73 29.75 -17.63
C GLY A 320 23.90 30.88 -16.61
N ARG A 321 22.97 31.84 -16.63
CA ARG A 321 22.96 33.01 -15.74
C ARG A 321 22.13 32.73 -14.49
N THR A 322 22.47 33.33 -13.35
CA THR A 322 21.66 33.25 -12.11
C THR A 322 20.30 33.90 -12.23
N THR A 323 20.12 34.78 -13.22
CA THR A 323 18.88 35.53 -13.50
C THR A 323 17.86 34.78 -14.34
N GLN A 324 17.95 33.46 -14.41
CA GLN A 324 17.00 32.65 -15.19
C GLN A 324 15.55 32.77 -14.71
N ASN A 325 15.31 33.24 -13.48
CA ASN A 325 13.97 33.58 -13.02
C ASN A 325 13.25 34.59 -13.92
N ILE A 326 13.97 35.45 -14.64
CA ILE A 326 13.37 36.41 -15.58
C ILE A 326 12.75 35.69 -16.80
N ILE A 327 13.25 34.49 -17.15
CA ILE A 327 12.72 33.66 -18.26
C ILE A 327 11.26 33.26 -17.99
N LYS A 328 10.85 33.15 -16.72
CA LYS A 328 9.45 32.85 -16.37
C LYS A 328 8.48 33.84 -17.00
N TYR A 329 8.86 35.12 -17.12
CA TYR A 329 8.03 36.15 -17.75
C TYR A 329 7.94 35.94 -19.26
N LEU A 330 9.05 35.54 -19.91
CA LEU A 330 9.05 35.25 -21.34
C LEU A 330 8.19 34.03 -21.67
N VAL A 331 8.23 32.99 -20.83
CA VAL A 331 7.35 31.81 -20.96
C VAL A 331 5.89 32.22 -20.82
N GLN A 332 5.55 33.00 -19.80
CA GLN A 332 4.18 33.50 -19.60
C GLN A 332 3.70 34.41 -20.74
N ILE A 333 4.59 35.24 -21.29
CA ILE A 333 4.30 36.08 -22.47
C ILE A 333 4.02 35.19 -23.68
N TYR A 334 4.82 34.15 -23.91
CA TYR A 334 4.63 33.20 -24.99
C TYR A 334 3.30 32.45 -24.87
N GLU A 335 2.95 31.97 -23.66
CA GLU A 335 1.65 31.34 -23.39
C GLU A 335 0.48 32.28 -23.69
N CYS A 336 0.56 33.54 -23.24
CA CYS A 336 -0.46 34.54 -23.55
C CYS A 336 -0.56 34.79 -25.06
N ALA A 337 0.56 34.86 -25.78
CA ALA A 337 0.58 35.04 -27.23
C ALA A 337 -0.02 33.84 -27.98
N GLN A 338 0.23 32.62 -27.49
CA GLN A 338 -0.37 31.40 -28.02
C GLN A 338 -1.89 31.39 -27.79
N GLU A 339 -2.36 31.79 -26.61
CA GLU A 339 -3.80 31.92 -26.31
C GLU A 339 -4.47 32.98 -27.19
N ILE A 340 -3.82 34.11 -27.44
CA ILE A 340 -4.27 35.13 -28.40
C ILE A 340 -4.41 34.54 -29.80
N SER A 341 -3.44 33.75 -30.26
CA SER A 341 -3.51 33.07 -31.57
C SER A 341 -4.72 32.14 -31.67
N LEU A 342 -5.02 31.39 -30.59
CA LEU A 342 -6.19 30.52 -30.52
C LEU A 342 -7.51 31.32 -30.48
N LEU A 343 -7.56 32.43 -29.74
CA LEU A 343 -8.74 33.32 -29.70
C LEU A 343 -9.02 33.92 -31.08
N ARG A 344 -8.00 34.34 -31.82
CA ARG A 344 -8.15 34.83 -33.20
C ARG A 344 -8.71 33.78 -34.14
N GLN A 345 -8.35 32.50 -33.96
CA GLN A 345 -8.98 31.40 -34.70
C GLN A 345 -10.45 31.23 -34.30
N LYS A 346 -10.78 31.35 -33.00
CA LYS A 346 -12.17 31.30 -32.53
C LYS A 346 -13.03 32.44 -33.06
N ILE A 347 -12.52 33.68 -33.09
CA ILE A 347 -13.20 34.84 -33.67
C ILE A 347 -13.59 34.59 -35.13
N LYS A 348 -12.72 33.94 -35.91
CA LYS A 348 -13.02 33.58 -37.31
C LYS A 348 -14.12 32.51 -37.43
N ASN A 349 -14.20 31.61 -36.46
CA ASN A 349 -15.09 30.45 -36.52
C ASN A 349 -16.44 30.66 -35.80
N ASP A 350 -16.53 31.64 -34.89
CA ASP A 350 -17.71 31.92 -34.06
C ASP A 350 -17.99 33.44 -34.01
N PRO A 351 -18.74 33.97 -34.99
CA PRO A 351 -19.00 35.40 -35.11
C PRO A 351 -19.99 35.94 -34.05
N LEU A 352 -20.76 35.07 -33.39
CA LEU A 352 -21.76 35.49 -32.40
C LEU A 352 -21.13 35.97 -31.09
N ASN A 353 -19.96 35.42 -30.73
CA ASN A 353 -19.25 35.73 -29.49
C ASN A 353 -18.03 36.66 -29.66
N ILE A 354 -17.91 37.37 -30.79
CA ILE A 354 -16.73 38.22 -31.10
C ILE A 354 -16.41 39.19 -29.96
N ALA A 355 -17.42 39.91 -29.45
CA ALA A 355 -17.20 40.93 -28.42
C ALA A 355 -16.62 40.34 -27.11
N GLU A 356 -16.95 39.09 -26.78
CA GLU A 356 -16.36 38.42 -25.61
C GLU A 356 -14.90 38.02 -25.89
N TYR A 357 -14.63 37.42 -27.05
CA TYR A 357 -13.28 37.02 -27.45
C TYR A 357 -12.33 38.23 -27.54
N GLU A 358 -12.78 39.36 -28.09
CA GLU A 358 -12.01 40.61 -28.16
C GLU A 358 -11.70 41.17 -26.76
N ARG A 359 -12.66 41.15 -25.83
CA ARG A 359 -12.41 41.54 -24.43
C ARG A 359 -11.37 40.64 -23.78
N ARG A 360 -11.40 39.33 -24.04
CA ARG A 360 -10.42 38.38 -23.50
C ARG A 360 -9.04 38.56 -24.15
N GLU A 361 -8.99 38.80 -25.46
CA GLU A 361 -7.76 39.14 -26.19
C GLU A 361 -7.12 40.41 -25.59
N TRP A 362 -7.92 41.46 -25.33
CA TRP A 362 -7.43 42.70 -24.71
C TRP A 362 -6.87 42.50 -23.30
N LYS A 363 -7.51 41.64 -22.48
CA LYS A 363 -6.98 41.26 -21.16
C LYS A 363 -5.62 40.56 -21.28
N LEU A 364 -5.45 39.67 -22.26
CA LEU A 364 -4.17 39.00 -22.52
C LEU A 364 -3.10 39.99 -22.99
N TYR A 365 -3.41 40.94 -23.88
CA TYR A 365 -2.47 42.01 -24.24
C TYR A 365 -2.05 42.85 -23.04
N THR A 366 -3.01 43.24 -22.19
CA THR A 366 -2.73 44.01 -20.97
C THR A 366 -1.80 43.23 -20.05
N ARG A 367 -2.03 41.92 -19.90
CA ARG A 367 -1.15 41.02 -19.14
C ARG A 367 0.24 40.91 -19.76
N ILE A 368 0.35 40.76 -21.08
CA ILE A 368 1.64 40.73 -21.79
C ILE A 368 2.41 42.03 -21.54
N THR A 369 1.76 43.18 -21.64
CA THR A 369 2.39 44.49 -21.37
C THR A 369 2.89 44.56 -19.93
N SER A 370 2.08 44.18 -18.94
CA SER A 370 2.48 44.14 -17.53
C SER A 370 3.67 43.19 -17.28
N LEU A 371 3.65 41.99 -17.87
CA LEU A 371 4.74 41.02 -17.77
C LEU A 371 6.01 41.53 -18.44
N LYS A 372 5.87 42.22 -19.58
CA LYS A 372 6.97 42.85 -20.31
C LYS A 372 7.61 43.96 -19.48
N ASP A 373 6.80 44.83 -18.86
CA ASP A 373 7.28 45.91 -18.01
C ASP A 373 8.02 45.35 -16.79
N THR A 374 7.46 44.32 -16.14
CA THR A 374 8.12 43.63 -15.00
C THR A 374 9.41 42.93 -15.44
N TYR A 375 9.41 42.30 -16.61
CA TYR A 375 10.61 41.69 -17.21
C TYR A 375 11.72 42.72 -17.40
N TYR A 376 11.42 43.88 -17.99
CA TYR A 376 12.44 44.91 -18.23
C TYR A 376 12.91 45.56 -16.93
N HIS A 377 12.00 45.79 -15.97
CA HIS A 377 12.36 46.32 -14.66
C HIS A 377 13.35 45.39 -13.93
N GLU A 378 13.00 44.12 -13.75
CA GLU A 378 13.89 43.15 -13.09
C GLU A 378 15.19 42.92 -13.88
N LYS A 379 15.12 42.94 -15.22
CA LYS A 379 16.31 42.78 -16.06
C LYS A 379 17.33 43.90 -15.89
N VAL A 380 16.89 45.13 -15.62
CA VAL A 380 17.79 46.27 -15.37
C VAL A 380 18.40 46.18 -13.98
N GLU A 381 17.63 45.75 -12.97
CA GLU A 381 18.10 45.68 -11.58
C GLU A 381 19.11 44.56 -11.34
N ILE A 382 18.98 43.42 -12.04
CA ILE A 382 19.78 42.25 -11.71
C ILE A 382 21.06 42.20 -12.54
N THR A 383 22.20 42.25 -11.83
CA THR A 383 23.51 41.92 -12.40
C THR A 383 23.62 40.40 -12.61
N PRO A 384 23.62 39.90 -13.86
CA PRO A 384 23.63 38.47 -14.11
C PRO A 384 24.98 37.89 -13.70
N ARG A 385 24.98 36.91 -12.79
CA ARG A 385 26.19 36.12 -12.50
C ARG A 385 26.18 34.86 -13.35
N LEU A 386 27.31 34.54 -13.96
CA LEU A 386 27.50 33.29 -14.68
C LEU A 386 27.67 32.17 -13.65
N ARG A 387 26.83 31.14 -13.70
CA ARG A 387 26.86 30.05 -12.72
C ARG A 387 27.16 28.71 -13.36
N ASN A 388 26.58 28.43 -14.52
CA ASN A 388 26.80 27.18 -15.23
C ASN A 388 27.30 27.47 -16.64
N ALA A 389 27.92 26.49 -17.28
CA ALA A 389 28.29 26.56 -18.69
C ALA A 389 27.88 25.27 -19.39
N TYR A 390 27.27 25.38 -20.56
CA TYR A 390 27.02 24.29 -21.48
C TYR A 390 28.11 24.36 -22.54
N VAL A 391 28.96 23.35 -22.60
CA VAL A 391 30.10 23.28 -23.52
C VAL A 391 29.78 22.23 -24.56
N THR A 392 29.79 22.61 -25.83
CA THR A 392 29.49 21.72 -26.96
C THR A 392 30.78 21.40 -27.69
N PHE A 393 31.11 20.11 -27.74
CA PHE A 393 32.26 19.59 -28.47
C PHE A 393 31.91 19.35 -29.93
N ARG A 394 32.96 19.28 -30.76
CA ARG A 394 32.85 18.90 -32.17
C ARG A 394 32.51 17.43 -32.36
N SER A 395 32.92 16.57 -31.43
CA SER A 395 32.69 15.12 -31.47
C SER A 395 32.07 14.61 -30.17
N MET A 396 31.35 13.49 -30.25
CA MET A 396 30.85 12.77 -29.05
C MET A 396 32.02 12.24 -28.20
N GLU A 397 33.14 11.92 -28.85
CA GLU A 397 34.35 11.44 -28.19
C GLU A 397 34.97 12.52 -27.28
N GLY A 398 35.08 13.75 -27.76
CA GLY A 398 35.54 14.89 -26.97
C GLY A 398 34.69 15.10 -25.71
N LYS A 399 33.35 14.95 -25.83
CA LYS A 399 32.42 14.98 -24.70
C LYS A 399 32.70 13.85 -23.69
N GLN A 400 32.84 12.60 -24.14
CA GLN A 400 33.04 11.46 -23.26
C GLN A 400 34.38 11.51 -22.53
N ARG A 401 35.46 11.87 -23.23
CA ARG A 401 36.77 12.14 -22.62
C ARG A 401 36.69 13.24 -21.56
N ALA A 402 35.95 14.32 -21.83
CA ALA A 402 35.74 15.38 -20.84
C ALA A 402 35.03 14.86 -19.58
N LEU A 403 33.97 14.06 -19.74
CA LEU A 403 33.26 13.46 -18.60
C LEU A 403 34.16 12.50 -17.82
N GLN A 404 34.92 11.65 -18.51
CA GLN A 404 35.85 10.70 -17.90
C GLN A 404 36.97 11.43 -17.13
N ALA A 405 37.53 12.50 -17.69
CA ALA A 405 38.58 13.30 -17.07
C ALA A 405 38.20 13.78 -15.66
N TYR A 406 36.93 14.15 -15.48
CA TYR A 406 36.39 14.78 -14.28
C TYR A 406 35.47 13.87 -13.45
N TYR A 407 35.32 12.60 -13.84
CA TYR A 407 34.47 11.61 -13.17
C TYR A 407 34.85 11.29 -11.70
N PRO A 408 36.14 11.18 -11.29
CA PRO A 408 36.44 10.57 -9.99
C PRO A 408 35.89 11.38 -8.81
N SER A 409 35.21 10.68 -7.90
CA SER A 409 34.59 11.29 -6.72
C SER A 409 35.64 12.01 -5.87
N ARG A 410 35.23 13.04 -5.12
CA ARG A 410 36.14 13.79 -4.22
C ARG A 410 36.94 12.85 -3.30
N PHE A 411 36.30 11.79 -2.80
CA PHE A 411 36.95 10.78 -1.98
C PHE A 411 38.00 9.99 -2.74
N HIS A 412 37.68 9.49 -3.93
CA HIS A 412 38.64 8.76 -4.75
C HIS A 412 39.87 9.62 -5.06
N ARG A 413 39.64 10.91 -5.33
CA ARG A 413 40.70 11.87 -5.64
C ARG A 413 41.58 12.20 -4.44
N ILE A 414 40.98 12.47 -3.27
CA ILE A 414 41.75 12.66 -2.03
C ILE A 414 42.56 11.40 -1.73
N PHE A 415 41.96 10.22 -1.91
CA PHE A 415 42.63 8.95 -1.68
C PHE A 415 43.83 8.77 -2.63
N THR A 416 43.68 9.02 -3.93
CA THR A 416 44.80 8.92 -4.88
C THR A 416 45.86 10.02 -4.68
N GLU A 417 45.46 11.25 -4.36
CA GLU A 417 46.40 12.35 -4.07
C GLU A 417 47.22 12.07 -2.81
N VAL A 418 46.59 11.57 -1.73
CA VAL A 418 47.23 11.33 -0.43
C VAL A 418 48.00 10.01 -0.40
N PHE A 419 47.40 8.91 -0.83
CA PHE A 419 47.99 7.57 -0.68
C PHE A 419 48.87 7.14 -1.86
N CYS A 420 48.62 7.63 -3.08
CA CYS A 420 49.40 7.25 -4.26
C CYS A 420 50.41 8.32 -4.70
N ASN A 421 50.49 9.45 -3.98
CA ASN A 421 51.36 10.60 -4.28
C ASN A 421 51.23 11.12 -5.73
N MET A 422 50.09 10.86 -6.40
CA MET A 422 49.82 11.25 -7.79
C MET A 422 49.27 12.68 -7.89
N SER A 423 49.74 13.59 -7.03
CA SER A 423 49.26 14.97 -7.00
C SER A 423 49.49 15.72 -8.32
N GLN A 424 50.51 15.34 -9.10
CA GLN A 424 50.81 15.96 -10.40
C GLN A 424 49.75 15.66 -11.47
N MET A 425 49.14 14.47 -11.45
CA MET A 425 48.09 14.10 -12.42
C MET A 425 46.84 15.00 -12.27
N PHE A 426 46.47 15.33 -11.03
CA PHE A 426 45.29 16.16 -10.77
C PHE A 426 45.55 17.66 -10.85
N LYS A 427 46.82 18.11 -10.76
CA LYS A 427 47.18 19.53 -10.92
C LYS A 427 46.78 20.06 -12.29
N LYS A 428 47.02 19.29 -13.36
CA LYS A 428 46.66 19.67 -14.74
C LYS A 428 45.15 19.77 -14.96
N LYS A 429 44.33 19.10 -14.14
CA LYS A 429 42.87 19.13 -14.23
C LYS A 429 42.24 20.35 -13.52
N LYS A 430 43.02 21.12 -12.73
CA LYS A 430 42.57 22.35 -12.07
C LYS A 430 42.74 23.55 -13.01
N LEU A 431 41.67 24.31 -13.25
CA LEU A 431 41.80 25.58 -13.95
C LEU A 431 42.52 26.59 -13.05
N ASN A 432 43.63 27.15 -13.53
CA ASN A 432 44.43 28.16 -12.82
C ASN A 432 44.72 27.80 -11.35
N MET A 433 44.79 26.50 -11.03
CA MET A 433 44.94 25.95 -9.67
C MET A 433 43.83 26.27 -8.65
N LYS A 434 42.74 26.96 -9.03
CA LYS A 434 41.73 27.47 -8.09
C LYS A 434 40.58 26.50 -7.77
N GLY A 435 40.30 25.51 -8.62
CA GLY A 435 39.25 24.53 -8.36
C GLY A 435 39.07 23.48 -9.46
N PHE A 436 38.20 22.50 -9.20
CA PHE A 436 37.81 21.48 -10.17
C PHE A 436 36.41 21.75 -10.70
N TYR A 437 36.22 21.55 -12.00
CA TYR A 437 34.90 21.54 -12.59
C TYR A 437 34.10 20.35 -12.07
N LYS A 438 32.82 20.61 -11.79
CA LYS A 438 31.84 19.55 -11.61
C LYS A 438 31.12 19.38 -12.95
N LEU A 439 31.61 18.45 -13.76
CA LEU A 439 31.01 18.12 -15.04
C LEU A 439 29.87 17.11 -14.87
N GLY A 440 28.83 17.26 -15.67
CA GLY A 440 27.77 16.29 -15.85
C GLY A 440 27.32 16.29 -17.31
N GLU A 441 26.50 15.32 -17.70
CA GLU A 441 25.89 15.31 -19.01
C GLU A 441 24.97 16.55 -19.17
N ALA A 442 25.04 17.19 -20.33
CA ALA A 442 24.04 18.20 -20.67
C ALA A 442 22.70 17.51 -20.95
N PHE A 443 21.61 18.23 -20.70
CA PHE A 443 20.27 17.79 -21.07
C PHE A 443 19.77 18.64 -22.23
N GLN A 444 18.87 18.08 -23.03
CA GLN A 444 18.16 18.87 -24.05
C GLN A 444 17.48 20.09 -23.41
N PRO A 445 17.50 21.27 -24.05
CA PRO A 445 16.92 22.51 -23.50
C PRO A 445 15.47 22.37 -23.00
N GLU A 446 14.68 21.52 -23.66
CA GLU A 446 13.28 21.25 -23.34
C GLU A 446 13.11 20.45 -22.03
N ASN A 447 14.11 19.64 -21.69
CA ASN A 447 14.12 18.80 -20.49
C ASN A 447 14.69 19.54 -19.28
N ILE A 448 15.29 20.72 -19.47
CA ILE A 448 15.84 21.51 -18.38
C ILE A 448 14.71 22.25 -17.65
N ILE A 449 14.69 22.13 -16.32
CA ILE A 449 13.81 22.93 -15.45
C ILE A 449 14.58 24.18 -15.04
N TRP A 450 14.50 25.22 -15.86
CA TRP A 450 15.29 26.45 -15.73
C TRP A 450 15.03 27.18 -14.40
N GLU A 451 13.83 27.04 -13.82
CA GLU A 451 13.42 27.62 -12.55
C GLU A 451 14.17 27.01 -11.35
N ASN A 452 14.65 25.78 -11.50
CA ASN A 452 15.35 25.03 -10.45
C ASN A 452 16.87 25.24 -10.51
N ILE A 453 17.35 25.76 -11.63
CA ILE A 453 18.75 26.12 -11.81
C ILE A 453 19.01 27.40 -11.03
N GLY A 454 19.89 27.29 -10.03
CA GLY A 454 20.33 28.47 -9.28
C GLY A 454 19.73 28.60 -7.88
N VAL A 455 18.81 27.74 -7.47
CA VAL A 455 18.26 27.76 -6.10
C VAL A 455 19.38 27.44 -5.08
N PRO A 456 19.62 28.30 -4.07
CA PRO A 456 20.67 28.07 -3.07
C PRO A 456 20.34 26.87 -2.18
N LEU A 457 21.37 26.20 -1.65
CA LEU A 457 21.23 25.01 -0.81
C LEU A 457 20.32 25.24 0.40
N ASN A 458 20.44 26.39 1.08
CA ASN A 458 19.62 26.71 2.25
C ASN A 458 18.12 26.79 1.89
N SER A 459 17.78 27.34 0.73
CA SER A 459 16.39 27.35 0.26
C SER A 459 15.91 25.94 -0.09
N LYS A 460 16.76 25.10 -0.70
CA LYS A 460 16.43 23.69 -0.98
C LYS A 460 16.20 22.89 0.31
N LEU A 461 17.04 23.10 1.32
CA LEU A 461 16.92 22.46 2.63
C LEU A 461 15.66 22.91 3.36
N TRP A 462 15.36 24.22 3.35
CA TRP A 462 14.12 24.75 3.92
C TRP A 462 12.88 24.16 3.26
N ARG A 463 12.81 24.20 1.92
CA ARG A 463 11.70 23.61 1.15
C ARG A 463 11.53 22.12 1.46
N TRP A 464 12.65 21.40 1.59
CA TRP A 464 12.63 19.99 1.93
C TRP A 464 12.11 19.72 3.34
N GLY A 465 12.58 20.50 4.33
CA GLY A 465 12.07 20.42 5.70
C GLY A 465 10.56 20.68 5.76
N THR A 466 10.07 21.73 5.09
CA THR A 466 8.63 22.03 5.05
C THR A 466 7.82 20.94 4.33
N GLY A 467 8.38 20.34 3.27
CA GLY A 467 7.74 19.22 2.59
C GLY A 467 7.58 18.00 3.49
N ILE A 468 8.62 17.66 4.25
CA ILE A 468 8.58 16.56 5.22
C ILE A 468 7.58 16.83 6.33
N VAL A 469 7.57 18.04 6.90
CA VAL A 469 6.62 18.40 7.96
C VAL A 469 5.18 18.30 7.47
N PHE A 470 4.88 18.81 6.27
CA PHE A 470 3.56 18.70 5.67
C PHE A 470 3.17 17.24 5.42
N SER A 471 4.06 16.44 4.84
CA SER A 471 3.82 15.01 4.61
C SER A 471 3.60 14.25 5.92
N GLY A 472 4.37 14.55 6.97
CA GLY A 472 4.21 13.96 8.29
C GLY A 472 2.86 14.33 8.92
N ALA A 473 2.44 15.60 8.82
CA ALA A 473 1.14 16.04 9.30
C ALA A 473 -0.01 15.36 8.54
N PHE A 474 0.12 15.19 7.21
CA PHE A 474 -0.86 14.48 6.39
C PHE A 474 -0.97 13.01 6.79
N LEU A 475 0.16 12.31 6.96
CA LEU A 475 0.17 10.91 7.39
C LEU A 475 -0.41 10.74 8.81
N ALA A 476 -0.11 11.66 9.74
CA ALA A 476 -0.67 11.64 11.08
C ALA A 476 -2.20 11.85 11.08
N LEU A 477 -2.70 12.77 10.25
CA LEU A 477 -4.13 12.99 10.07
C LEU A 477 -4.81 11.74 9.49
N ASN A 478 -4.20 11.12 8.47
CA ASN A 478 -4.73 9.87 7.91
C ASN A 478 -4.75 8.76 8.96
N PHE A 479 -3.66 8.58 9.70
CA PHE A 479 -3.59 7.60 10.78
C PHE A 479 -4.70 7.81 11.82
N PHE A 480 -4.98 9.05 12.22
CA PHE A 480 -6.08 9.34 13.14
C PHE A 480 -7.45 8.94 12.58
N VAL A 481 -7.70 9.16 11.29
CA VAL A 481 -8.95 8.71 10.65
C VAL A 481 -9.02 7.19 10.58
N LEU A 482 -7.94 6.51 10.20
CA LEU A 482 -7.87 5.04 10.19
C LEU A 482 -8.07 4.46 11.60
N GLN A 483 -7.51 5.10 12.62
CA GLN A 483 -7.73 4.74 14.03
C GLN A 483 -9.20 4.88 14.43
N LYS A 484 -9.89 5.93 13.97
CA LYS A 484 -11.32 6.07 14.21
C LYS A 484 -12.12 4.97 13.50
N LEU A 485 -11.77 4.62 12.26
CA LEU A 485 -12.40 3.49 11.55
C LEU A 485 -12.12 2.16 12.27
N ALA A 486 -10.91 1.94 12.78
CA ALA A 486 -10.56 0.77 13.57
C ALA A 486 -11.29 0.73 14.93
N SER A 487 -11.53 1.89 15.56
CA SER A 487 -12.31 1.96 16.81
C SER A 487 -13.78 1.58 16.61
N PHE A 488 -14.37 1.86 15.43
CA PHE A 488 -15.70 1.36 15.09
C PHE A 488 -15.72 -0.17 14.97
N GLU A 489 -14.63 -0.77 14.45
CA GLU A 489 -14.49 -2.22 14.43
C GLU A 489 -14.38 -2.82 15.84
N LYS A 490 -13.70 -2.14 16.77
CA LYS A 490 -13.69 -2.56 18.19
C LYS A 490 -15.08 -2.54 18.80
N LEU A 491 -15.89 -1.52 18.51
CA LEU A 491 -17.28 -1.43 18.98
C LEU A 491 -18.13 -2.59 18.45
N LYS A 492 -17.82 -3.14 17.28
CA LYS A 492 -18.48 -4.34 16.77
C LYS A 492 -18.30 -5.54 17.69
N ASN A 493 -17.12 -5.73 18.27
CA ASN A 493 -16.90 -6.81 19.25
C ASN A 493 -17.74 -6.63 20.52
N VAL A 494 -18.18 -5.41 20.82
CA VAL A 494 -19.07 -5.13 21.97
C VAL A 494 -20.53 -5.46 21.62
N TYR A 495 -20.99 -5.06 20.43
CA TYR A 495 -22.40 -5.17 20.04
C TYR A 495 -22.78 -6.45 19.28
N MET A 496 -21.82 -7.18 18.71
CA MET A 496 -22.05 -8.32 17.82
C MET A 496 -21.11 -9.49 18.14
N LYS A 497 -21.28 -10.11 19.31
CA LYS A 497 -20.47 -11.27 19.71
C LYS A 497 -20.89 -12.57 19.01
N ASN A 498 -22.20 -12.82 18.87
CA ASN A 498 -22.71 -14.08 18.33
C ASN A 498 -23.67 -13.89 17.14
N GLU A 499 -23.69 -14.89 16.27
CA GLU A 499 -24.69 -15.05 15.21
C GLU A 499 -26.02 -15.55 15.80
N CYS A 500 -27.13 -14.99 15.35
CA CYS A 500 -28.45 -15.19 15.96
C CYS A 500 -29.19 -16.44 15.47
N GLU A 501 -28.53 -17.30 14.70
CA GLU A 501 -29.17 -18.39 13.96
C GLU A 501 -29.68 -19.54 14.83
N THR A 502 -29.20 -19.66 16.08
CA THR A 502 -29.53 -20.79 16.96
C THR A 502 -30.61 -20.50 18.00
N ILE A 503 -31.18 -19.29 18.02
CA ILE A 503 -32.15 -18.87 19.04
C ILE A 503 -33.53 -18.71 18.39
N ASP A 504 -34.27 -19.80 18.32
CA ASP A 504 -35.66 -19.81 17.79
C ASP A 504 -36.67 -19.19 18.78
N SER A 505 -36.29 -19.00 20.04
CA SER A 505 -37.16 -18.41 21.06
C SER A 505 -37.15 -16.88 21.02
N GLU A 506 -38.31 -16.26 21.23
CA GLU A 506 -38.41 -14.80 21.44
C GLU A 506 -37.50 -14.35 22.58
N ILE A 507 -36.52 -13.51 22.25
CA ILE A 507 -35.56 -12.99 23.22
C ILE A 507 -36.23 -11.83 23.95
N SER A 508 -36.29 -11.91 25.28
CA SER A 508 -36.83 -10.80 26.09
C SER A 508 -35.80 -9.68 26.24
N MET A 509 -36.28 -8.44 26.35
CA MET A 509 -35.45 -7.27 26.60
C MET A 509 -34.61 -7.41 27.89
N PHE A 510 -35.18 -8.04 28.92
CA PHE A 510 -34.50 -8.30 30.19
C PHE A 510 -33.33 -9.26 30.02
N ALA A 511 -33.51 -10.36 29.26
CA ALA A 511 -32.41 -11.28 28.98
C ALA A 511 -31.25 -10.61 28.23
N ALA A 512 -31.56 -9.69 27.32
CA ALA A 512 -30.54 -8.90 26.63
C ALA A 512 -29.80 -7.92 27.55
N MET A 513 -30.45 -7.40 28.59
CA MET A 513 -29.80 -6.56 29.61
C MET A 513 -28.95 -7.37 30.58
N ASP A 514 -29.51 -8.46 31.10
CA ASP A 514 -28.81 -9.34 32.03
C ASP A 514 -27.50 -9.83 31.41
N ASP A 515 -27.52 -10.18 30.12
CA ASP A 515 -26.32 -10.55 29.37
C ASP A 515 -25.31 -9.40 29.26
N ARG A 516 -25.77 -8.16 29.07
CA ARG A 516 -24.89 -6.99 28.95
C ARG A 516 -24.23 -6.60 30.27
N GLU A 517 -24.90 -6.81 31.40
CA GLU A 517 -24.35 -6.50 32.72
C GLU A 517 -23.21 -7.47 33.11
N LEU A 518 -23.09 -8.61 32.43
CA LEU A 518 -21.96 -9.51 32.59
C LEU A 518 -20.66 -8.84 32.14
N ALA A 519 -19.54 -9.24 32.77
CA ALA A 519 -18.21 -8.89 32.31
C ALA A 519 -18.04 -9.24 30.82
N PRO A 520 -17.28 -8.46 30.02
CA PRO A 520 -17.19 -8.65 28.57
C PRO A 520 -16.98 -10.10 28.14
N ASP A 521 -16.08 -10.84 28.78
CA ASP A 521 -15.77 -12.23 28.41
C ASP A 521 -16.91 -13.21 28.69
N ASN A 522 -17.87 -12.81 29.54
CA ASN A 522 -19.03 -13.61 29.92
C ASN A 522 -20.29 -13.31 29.11
N GLN A 523 -20.28 -12.27 28.28
CA GLN A 523 -21.43 -11.87 27.47
C GLN A 523 -21.58 -12.79 26.27
N VAL A 524 -22.78 -13.34 26.07
CA VAL A 524 -23.14 -14.20 24.95
C VAL A 524 -23.56 -13.35 23.73
N GLY A 525 -23.81 -12.06 23.91
CA GLY A 525 -24.23 -11.19 22.80
C GLY A 525 -25.72 -11.28 22.48
N ILE A 526 -26.55 -11.60 23.48
CA ILE A 526 -28.02 -11.71 23.36
C ILE A 526 -28.63 -10.38 22.87
N LEU A 527 -28.00 -9.26 23.23
CA LEU A 527 -28.38 -7.93 22.78
C LEU A 527 -28.39 -7.78 21.25
N ASN A 528 -27.41 -8.39 20.54
CA ASN A 528 -27.36 -8.38 19.08
C ASN A 528 -28.65 -8.97 18.49
N CYS A 529 -29.05 -10.12 19.02
CA CYS A 529 -30.17 -10.89 18.53
C CYS A 529 -31.51 -10.28 18.90
N TYR A 530 -31.64 -9.74 20.11
CA TYR A 530 -32.79 -8.94 20.48
C TYR A 530 -32.96 -7.73 19.56
N CYS A 531 -31.91 -6.93 19.37
CA CYS A 531 -32.01 -5.73 18.54
C CYS A 531 -32.28 -6.05 17.07
N LYS A 532 -31.70 -7.13 16.54
CA LYS A 532 -32.00 -7.64 15.19
C LYS A 532 -33.47 -8.08 15.08
N GLN A 533 -33.94 -8.94 15.98
CA GLN A 533 -35.32 -9.45 15.99
C GLN A 533 -36.35 -8.31 16.05
N VAL A 534 -36.14 -7.34 16.94
CA VAL A 534 -37.05 -6.19 17.10
C VAL A 534 -36.95 -5.23 15.92
N TYR A 535 -35.77 -5.04 15.33
CA TYR A 535 -35.62 -4.25 14.10
C TYR A 535 -36.30 -4.92 12.90
N ASP A 536 -36.18 -6.24 12.77
CA ASP A 536 -36.84 -6.99 11.69
C ASP A 536 -38.37 -6.96 11.84
N ALA A 537 -38.87 -6.96 13.09
CA ALA A 537 -40.31 -6.87 13.39
C ALA A 537 -40.89 -5.46 13.26
N TYR A 538 -40.17 -4.43 13.70
CA TYR A 538 -40.73 -3.06 13.88
C TYR A 538 -39.97 -1.96 13.11
N GLY A 539 -38.91 -2.30 12.38
CA GLY A 539 -38.06 -1.37 11.63
C GLY A 539 -37.42 -0.28 12.50
N SER A 540 -37.45 0.95 12.02
CA SER A 540 -36.81 2.10 12.69
C SER A 540 -37.41 2.46 14.07
N VAL A 541 -38.59 1.93 14.42
CA VAL A 541 -39.19 2.11 15.75
C VAL A 541 -38.34 1.43 16.83
N ALA A 542 -37.67 0.31 16.49
CA ALA A 542 -36.77 -0.40 17.40
C ALA A 542 -35.64 0.51 17.94
N LEU A 543 -35.21 1.49 17.16
CA LEU A 543 -34.14 2.43 17.52
C LEU A 543 -34.55 3.44 18.61
N LYS A 544 -35.85 3.54 18.90
CA LYS A 544 -36.38 4.45 19.93
C LYS A 544 -36.64 3.75 21.26
N ILE A 545 -36.51 2.43 21.32
CA ILE A 545 -36.73 1.65 22.54
C ILE A 545 -35.70 2.06 23.58
N MET A 546 -36.19 2.40 24.77
CA MET A 546 -35.36 2.71 25.93
C MET A 546 -35.32 1.47 26.82
N PHE A 547 -34.12 1.09 27.21
CA PHE A 547 -33.90 0.02 28.15
C PHE A 547 -34.13 0.54 29.60
N PRO A 548 -34.32 -0.37 30.58
CA PRO A 548 -34.44 -0.03 32.00
C PRO A 548 -33.37 0.93 32.56
N ASP A 549 -32.16 0.94 32.00
CA ASP A 549 -31.07 1.88 32.34
C ASP A 549 -31.24 3.29 31.74
N GLY A 550 -32.26 3.51 30.92
CA GLY A 550 -32.53 4.76 30.22
C GLY A 550 -31.74 4.94 28.92
N GLU A 551 -30.92 3.96 28.52
CA GLU A 551 -30.12 4.02 27.29
C GLU A 551 -30.84 3.37 26.10
N LYS A 552 -30.40 3.72 24.88
CA LYS A 552 -30.96 3.25 23.61
C LYS A 552 -30.00 2.30 22.91
N HIS A 553 -29.81 1.11 23.48
CA HIS A 553 -28.80 0.16 23.01
C HIS A 553 -28.99 -0.28 21.56
N CYS A 554 -30.24 -0.49 21.13
CA CYS A 554 -30.51 -0.87 19.74
C CYS A 554 -30.20 0.26 18.74
N ALA A 555 -30.19 1.53 19.17
CA ALA A 555 -29.72 2.62 18.32
C ALA A 555 -28.19 2.55 18.11
N GLY A 556 -27.43 2.27 19.17
CA GLY A 556 -25.98 2.07 19.09
C GLY A 556 -25.62 0.85 18.23
N TRP A 557 -26.28 -0.29 18.48
CA TRP A 557 -26.15 -1.50 17.68
C TRP A 557 -26.41 -1.24 16.19
N TYR A 558 -27.50 -0.52 15.86
CA TYR A 558 -27.86 -0.26 14.47
C TYR A 558 -26.82 0.61 13.74
N GLN A 559 -26.18 1.56 14.42
CA GLN A 559 -25.09 2.34 13.84
C GLN A 559 -23.92 1.42 13.44
N VAL A 560 -23.56 0.47 14.29
CA VAL A 560 -22.50 -0.51 14.00
C VAL A 560 -22.94 -1.47 12.88
N TYR A 561 -24.20 -1.92 12.89
CA TYR A 561 -24.78 -2.79 11.85
C TYR A 561 -24.76 -2.16 10.47
N GLN A 562 -25.20 -0.91 10.35
CA GLN A 562 -25.14 -0.15 9.10
C GLN A 562 -23.69 0.09 8.66
N PHE A 563 -22.80 0.41 9.61
CA PHE A 563 -21.40 0.63 9.29
C PHE A 563 -20.75 -0.63 8.75
N GLN A 564 -21.01 -1.81 9.32
CA GLN A 564 -20.44 -3.08 8.83
C GLN A 564 -20.70 -3.32 7.34
N PHE A 565 -21.91 -3.07 6.86
CA PHE A 565 -22.24 -3.26 5.44
C PHE A 565 -21.50 -2.26 4.54
N LEU A 566 -21.38 -1.00 4.98
CA LEU A 566 -20.75 0.06 4.21
C LEU A 566 -19.23 0.12 4.37
N GLN A 567 -18.67 -0.50 5.41
CA GLN A 567 -17.28 -0.37 5.83
C GLN A 567 -16.30 -0.78 4.73
N LEU A 568 -16.60 -1.85 3.99
CA LEU A 568 -15.82 -2.25 2.82
C LEU A 568 -15.65 -1.07 1.84
N PHE A 569 -16.77 -0.51 1.40
CA PHE A 569 -16.79 0.54 0.39
C PHE A 569 -16.22 1.85 0.93
N VAL A 570 -16.56 2.20 2.16
CA VAL A 570 -16.06 3.41 2.84
C VAL A 570 -14.54 3.34 2.98
N LEU A 571 -14.00 2.24 3.50
CA LEU A 571 -12.56 2.08 3.67
C LEU A 571 -11.83 2.03 2.31
N ALA A 572 -12.35 1.29 1.34
CA ALA A 572 -11.75 1.20 0.00
C ALA A 572 -11.73 2.57 -0.71
N PHE A 573 -12.85 3.30 -0.69
CA PHE A 573 -12.95 4.63 -1.28
C PHE A 573 -12.06 5.63 -0.53
N TYR A 574 -12.04 5.57 0.80
CA TYR A 574 -11.18 6.39 1.63
C TYR A 574 -9.70 6.20 1.27
N LEU A 575 -9.22 4.95 1.19
CA LEU A 575 -7.85 4.63 0.82
C LEU A 575 -7.51 5.13 -0.59
N ALA A 576 -8.39 4.92 -1.56
CA ALA A 576 -8.21 5.42 -2.92
C ALA A 576 -8.17 6.96 -2.99
N LEU A 577 -9.05 7.65 -2.26
CA LEU A 577 -9.07 9.10 -2.16
C LEU A 577 -7.80 9.63 -1.51
N MET A 578 -7.40 9.09 -0.37
CA MET A 578 -6.20 9.53 0.34
C MET A 578 -4.94 9.31 -0.49
N ASN A 579 -4.81 8.19 -1.21
CA ASN A 579 -3.68 7.96 -2.12
C ASN A 579 -3.67 8.93 -3.30
N THR A 580 -4.84 9.30 -3.81
CA THR A 580 -4.96 10.31 -4.87
C THR A 580 -4.55 11.69 -4.36
N LEU A 581 -5.02 12.09 -3.18
CA LEU A 581 -4.64 13.35 -2.54
C LEU A 581 -3.13 13.39 -2.23
N LEU A 582 -2.59 12.29 -1.72
CA LEU A 582 -1.15 12.13 -1.45
C LEU A 582 -0.34 12.28 -2.74
N GLN A 583 -0.75 11.65 -3.83
CA GLN A 583 -0.10 11.78 -5.13
C GLN A 583 -0.07 13.24 -5.60
N HIS A 584 -1.20 13.95 -5.51
CA HIS A 584 -1.26 15.37 -5.89
C HIS A 584 -0.39 16.23 -4.98
N ALA A 585 -0.45 16.01 -3.66
CA ALA A 585 0.35 16.74 -2.68
C ALA A 585 1.85 16.53 -2.89
N PHE A 586 2.29 15.28 -3.05
CA PHE A 586 3.71 14.97 -3.27
C PHE A 586 4.19 15.41 -4.66
N HIS A 587 3.34 15.39 -5.68
CA HIS A 587 3.68 15.98 -6.98
C HIS A 587 3.88 17.51 -6.86
N ALA A 588 2.96 18.20 -6.17
CA ALA A 588 3.08 19.63 -5.88
C ALA A 588 4.33 19.95 -5.03
N ILE A 589 4.64 19.12 -4.03
CA ILE A 589 5.84 19.26 -3.21
C ILE A 589 7.10 19.01 -4.05
N CYS A 590 7.15 17.96 -4.88
CA CYS A 590 8.33 17.65 -5.69
C CYS A 590 8.62 18.72 -6.74
N THR A 591 7.58 19.27 -7.37
CA THR A 591 7.70 20.40 -8.29
C THR A 591 8.16 21.67 -7.57
N TRP A 592 7.58 21.96 -6.39
CA TRP A 592 7.97 23.11 -5.57
C TRP A 592 9.38 23.02 -4.98
N LEU A 593 9.82 21.82 -4.57
CA LEU A 593 11.14 21.56 -4.00
C LEU A 593 12.27 21.93 -4.96
N GLY A 594 12.01 21.87 -6.26
CA GLY A 594 12.94 22.29 -7.29
C GLY A 594 14.26 21.51 -7.28
N ARG A 595 14.23 20.25 -6.84
CA ARG A 595 15.41 19.38 -6.79
C ARG A 595 15.89 18.93 -8.17
N PRO A 596 15.03 18.36 -9.03
CA PRO A 596 15.48 17.89 -10.32
C PRO A 596 15.78 19.06 -11.26
N LYS A 597 16.95 19.00 -11.90
CA LYS A 597 17.34 19.92 -12.98
C LYS A 597 16.82 19.44 -14.35
N ASN A 598 16.50 18.15 -14.44
CA ASN A 598 16.00 17.47 -15.63
C ASN A 598 14.59 16.94 -15.34
N LYS A 599 13.64 17.22 -16.24
CA LYS A 599 12.26 16.73 -16.20
C LYS A 599 12.18 15.21 -16.09
N ALA A 600 12.96 14.44 -16.85
CA ALA A 600 12.95 12.99 -16.83
C ALA A 600 13.45 12.40 -15.49
N VAL A 601 14.62 12.86 -15.01
CA VAL A 601 15.13 12.46 -13.69
C VAL A 601 14.18 12.91 -12.58
N GLY A 602 13.58 14.09 -12.73
CA GLY A 602 12.58 14.60 -11.81
C GLY A 602 11.33 13.75 -11.75
N TYR A 603 10.84 13.29 -12.90
CA TYR A 603 9.70 12.41 -13.00
C TYR A 603 9.95 11.09 -12.29
N ASN A 604 11.08 10.41 -12.56
CA ASN A 604 11.42 9.13 -11.90
C ASN A 604 11.56 9.26 -10.38
N ASN A 605 12.25 10.31 -9.90
CA ASN A 605 12.37 10.57 -8.47
C ASN A 605 11.01 10.88 -7.84
N THR A 606 10.16 11.66 -8.53
CA THR A 606 8.82 12.02 -8.05
C THR A 606 7.94 10.78 -7.95
N ILE A 607 7.94 9.91 -8.96
CA ILE A 607 7.22 8.62 -8.92
C ILE A 607 7.69 7.76 -7.76
N SER A 608 9.01 7.62 -7.57
CA SER A 608 9.56 6.78 -6.50
C SER A 608 9.17 7.28 -5.11
N ILE A 609 9.18 8.60 -4.91
CA ILE A 609 8.75 9.24 -3.66
C ILE A 609 7.24 9.06 -3.46
N ILE A 610 6.43 9.28 -4.50
CA ILE A 610 4.98 9.08 -4.44
C ILE A 610 4.65 7.62 -4.10
N PHE A 611 5.31 6.66 -4.74
CA PHE A 611 5.14 5.24 -4.47
C PHE A 611 5.48 4.89 -3.01
N ALA A 612 6.63 5.34 -2.52
CA ALA A 612 7.03 5.10 -1.13
C ALA A 612 6.04 5.74 -0.14
N ALA A 613 5.56 6.94 -0.43
CA ALA A 613 4.56 7.61 0.39
C ALA A 613 3.22 6.87 0.39
N GLN A 614 2.73 6.42 -0.78
CA GLN A 614 1.50 5.63 -0.91
C GLN A 614 1.62 4.29 -0.19
N TYR A 615 2.77 3.61 -0.29
CA TYR A 615 3.01 2.36 0.43
C TYR A 615 2.96 2.56 1.95
N LEU A 616 3.64 3.58 2.48
CA LEU A 616 3.57 3.92 3.91
C LEU A 616 2.14 4.27 4.34
N ASN A 617 1.44 5.05 3.53
CA ASN A 617 0.09 5.52 3.78
C ASN A 617 -0.96 4.40 3.80
N THR A 618 -0.83 3.43 2.89
CA THR A 618 -1.85 2.40 2.69
C THR A 618 -1.53 1.10 3.43
N VAL A 619 -0.28 0.66 3.42
CA VAL A 619 0.08 -0.62 4.04
C VAL A 619 0.47 -0.41 5.49
N VAL A 620 1.44 0.47 5.74
CA VAL A 620 1.98 0.63 7.11
C VAL A 620 0.96 1.27 8.04
N MET A 621 0.32 2.38 7.65
CA MET A 621 -0.66 3.04 8.53
C MET A 621 -1.91 2.18 8.77
N LEU A 622 -2.35 1.40 7.78
CA LEU A 622 -3.49 0.49 7.93
C LEU A 622 -3.15 -0.66 8.88
N LEU A 623 -1.96 -1.26 8.74
CA LEU A 623 -1.46 -2.27 9.67
C LEU A 623 -1.34 -1.71 11.08
N LEU A 624 -0.75 -0.53 11.26
CA LEU A 624 -0.64 0.11 12.57
C LEU A 624 -2.00 0.47 13.18
N ALA A 625 -3.02 0.70 12.36
CA ALA A 625 -4.37 1.01 12.83
C ALA A 625 -5.20 -0.22 13.20
N PHE A 626 -5.05 -1.29 12.43
CA PHE A 626 -5.90 -2.47 12.57
C PHE A 626 -5.23 -3.62 13.34
N MET A 627 -3.90 -3.66 13.41
CA MET A 627 -3.16 -4.68 14.16
C MET A 627 -2.78 -4.19 15.56
N SER A 628 -2.90 -5.08 16.53
CA SER A 628 -2.36 -4.90 17.88
C SER A 628 -0.85 -5.16 17.88
N LEU A 629 -0.05 -4.13 18.14
CA LEU A 629 1.40 -4.27 18.25
C LEU A 629 1.76 -4.76 19.66
N ARG A 630 1.90 -6.08 19.83
CA ARG A 630 2.39 -6.80 21.03
C ARG A 630 2.16 -6.04 22.34
N TYR A 631 0.93 -6.15 22.83
CA TYR A 631 0.53 -5.75 24.17
C TYR A 631 0.35 -7.00 25.06
N THR A 632 0.43 -6.86 26.38
CA THR A 632 0.16 -8.00 27.27
C THR A 632 -1.30 -8.44 27.12
N ARG A 633 -1.58 -9.75 27.25
CA ARG A 633 -2.95 -10.31 27.07
C ARG A 633 -3.98 -9.57 27.94
N GLU A 634 -3.61 -9.21 29.16
CA GLU A 634 -4.44 -8.42 30.09
C GLU A 634 -4.79 -7.02 29.57
N GLU A 635 -3.86 -6.34 28.90
CA GLU A 635 -4.13 -5.01 28.35
C GLU A 635 -4.94 -5.06 27.04
N ILE A 636 -4.80 -6.14 26.26
CA ILE A 636 -5.67 -6.43 25.11
C ILE A 636 -7.09 -6.70 25.61
N GLU A 637 -7.25 -7.48 26.68
CA GLU A 637 -8.53 -7.81 27.31
C GLU A 637 -9.24 -6.56 27.86
N LYS A 638 -8.48 -5.59 28.38
CA LYS A 638 -9.04 -4.32 28.84
C LYS A 638 -9.68 -3.52 27.69
N ASN A 639 -9.30 -3.82 26.44
CA ASN A 639 -9.86 -3.31 25.17
C ASN A 639 -10.30 -1.84 25.22
N ASP A 640 -9.45 -1.00 25.81
CA ASP A 640 -9.77 0.40 26.01
C ASP A 640 -9.83 1.09 24.62
N PRO A 641 -10.99 1.62 24.20
CA PRO A 641 -11.12 2.27 22.90
C PRO A 641 -10.23 3.52 22.77
N GLU A 642 -9.70 4.06 23.88
CA GLU A 642 -8.78 5.20 23.88
C GLU A 642 -7.34 4.82 23.52
N GLN A 643 -6.96 3.53 23.58
CA GLN A 643 -5.61 3.10 23.24
C GLN A 643 -5.42 3.01 21.72
N MET A 644 -4.70 3.99 21.17
CA MET A 644 -4.46 4.16 19.73
C MET A 644 -3.49 3.14 19.10
N LEU A 645 -2.84 2.26 19.86
CA LEU A 645 -1.90 1.26 19.30
C LEU A 645 -2.36 -0.19 19.47
N VAL A 646 -3.54 -0.37 20.09
CA VAL A 646 -4.20 -1.67 20.18
C VAL A 646 -5.20 -1.72 19.04
N GLY A 647 -4.93 -2.49 17.99
CA GLY A 647 -5.89 -2.73 16.91
C GLY A 647 -6.95 -3.76 17.30
N PRO A 648 -8.05 -3.89 16.53
CA PRO A 648 -9.06 -4.94 16.71
C PRO A 648 -8.57 -6.36 16.36
N PHE A 649 -7.38 -6.53 15.77
CA PHE A 649 -6.85 -7.82 15.35
C PHE A 649 -5.44 -8.06 15.91
N ASP A 650 -5.21 -9.27 16.42
CA ASP A 650 -3.89 -9.69 16.90
C ASP A 650 -3.09 -10.47 15.85
N GLU A 651 -3.79 -11.04 14.86
CA GLU A 651 -3.24 -11.86 13.79
C GLU A 651 -4.00 -11.65 12.47
N PHE A 652 -3.45 -12.22 11.38
CA PHE A 652 -4.08 -12.24 10.06
C PHE A 652 -5.20 -13.28 10.00
N SER A 653 -6.21 -13.11 10.86
CA SER A 653 -7.36 -13.98 10.92
C SER A 653 -8.24 -13.84 9.67
N LEU A 654 -9.14 -14.81 9.50
CA LEU A 654 -10.20 -14.77 8.49
C LEU A 654 -10.92 -13.40 8.45
N ARG A 655 -11.25 -12.90 9.63
CA ARG A 655 -11.95 -11.62 9.81
C ARG A 655 -11.09 -10.44 9.40
N TRP A 656 -9.78 -10.49 9.64
CA TRP A 656 -8.85 -9.47 9.16
C TRP A 656 -8.89 -9.37 7.62
N TYR A 657 -8.89 -10.50 6.91
CA TYR A 657 -8.95 -10.49 5.45
C TYR A 657 -10.27 -9.93 4.91
N MET A 658 -11.40 -10.18 5.58
CA MET A 658 -12.67 -9.55 5.19
C MET A 658 -12.67 -8.03 5.39
N ILE A 659 -12.15 -7.59 6.54
CA ILE A 659 -12.36 -6.22 7.00
C ILE A 659 -11.27 -5.27 6.52
N VAL A 660 -10.06 -5.78 6.35
CA VAL A 660 -8.88 -5.02 5.93
C VAL A 660 -8.41 -5.45 4.54
N GLY A 661 -8.29 -6.77 4.31
CA GLY A 661 -7.78 -7.32 3.05
C GLY A 661 -8.66 -7.01 1.83
N ALA A 662 -9.96 -7.30 1.89
CA ALA A 662 -10.90 -7.04 0.80
C ALA A 662 -10.98 -5.55 0.42
N PRO A 663 -11.13 -4.60 1.37
CA PRO A 663 -11.12 -3.18 1.01
C PRO A 663 -9.76 -2.71 0.47
N LEU A 664 -8.64 -3.28 0.91
CA LEU A 664 -7.33 -3.00 0.34
C LEU A 664 -7.28 -3.40 -1.15
N ILE A 665 -7.72 -4.62 -1.49
CA ILE A 665 -7.81 -5.11 -2.88
C ILE A 665 -8.76 -4.22 -3.69
N LEU A 666 -9.95 -3.94 -3.17
CA LEU A 666 -10.92 -3.07 -3.83
C LEU A 666 -10.36 -1.67 -4.07
N SER A 667 -9.60 -1.11 -3.12
CA SER A 667 -8.95 0.19 -3.28
C SER A 667 -7.90 0.18 -4.39
N ALA A 668 -7.15 -0.91 -4.54
CA ALA A 668 -6.18 -1.08 -5.62
C ALA A 668 -6.89 -1.14 -6.99
N VAL A 669 -8.01 -1.87 -7.07
CA VAL A 669 -8.87 -1.90 -8.27
C VAL A 669 -9.38 -0.49 -8.59
N LEU A 670 -9.90 0.25 -7.61
CA LEU A 670 -10.37 1.62 -7.80
C LEU A 670 -9.26 2.55 -8.28
N GLN A 671 -8.02 2.37 -7.82
CA GLN A 671 -6.87 3.17 -8.25
C GLN A 671 -6.44 2.88 -9.70
N ILE A 672 -6.71 1.69 -10.24
CA ILE A 672 -6.49 1.41 -11.66
C ILE A 672 -7.47 2.22 -12.51
N PHE A 673 -8.73 2.35 -12.07
CA PHE A 673 -9.76 3.07 -12.81
C PHE A 673 -9.77 4.59 -12.55
N SER A 674 -9.24 5.06 -11.43
CA SER A 674 -9.34 6.47 -11.02
C SER A 674 -8.74 7.48 -12.02
N PRO A 675 -7.59 7.22 -12.70
CA PRO A 675 -7.04 8.16 -13.67
C PRO A 675 -7.95 8.29 -14.89
N HIS A 676 -8.56 7.17 -15.31
CA HIS A 676 -9.51 7.14 -16.43
C HIS A 676 -10.81 7.86 -16.07
N LEU A 677 -11.31 7.66 -14.86
CA LEU A 677 -12.50 8.35 -14.36
C LEU A 677 -12.25 9.86 -14.32
N GLY A 678 -11.08 10.32 -13.86
CA GLY A 678 -10.72 11.74 -13.87
C GLY A 678 -10.74 12.35 -15.27
N VAL A 679 -10.19 11.67 -16.27
CA VAL A 679 -10.22 12.11 -17.67
C VAL A 679 -11.65 12.12 -18.21
N MET A 680 -12.46 11.09 -17.92
CA MET A 680 -13.86 11.04 -18.34
C MET A 680 -14.71 12.14 -17.69
N LEU A 681 -14.50 12.41 -16.40
CA LEU A 681 -15.17 13.50 -15.69
C LEU A 681 -14.75 14.86 -16.24
N LEU A 682 -13.46 15.07 -16.51
CA LEU A 682 -12.98 16.30 -17.15
C LEU A 682 -13.57 16.47 -18.55
N TYR A 683 -13.63 15.39 -19.34
CA TYR A 683 -14.26 15.40 -20.65
C TYR A 683 -15.75 15.74 -20.56
N GLY A 684 -16.48 15.10 -19.64
CA GLY A 684 -17.88 15.36 -19.36
C GLY A 684 -18.12 16.81 -18.91
N PHE A 685 -17.26 17.32 -18.02
CA PHE A 685 -17.31 18.71 -17.54
C PHE A 685 -17.05 19.72 -18.66
N VAL A 686 -16.01 19.49 -19.48
CA VAL A 686 -15.72 20.33 -20.65
C VAL A 686 -16.87 20.29 -21.67
N ARG A 687 -17.48 19.12 -21.87
CA ARG A 687 -18.64 18.97 -22.76
C ARG A 687 -19.88 19.66 -22.21
N TYR A 688 -20.12 19.55 -20.90
CA TYR A 688 -21.19 20.26 -20.20
C TYR A 688 -20.99 21.79 -20.28
N GLN A 689 -19.77 22.28 -20.07
CA GLN A 689 -19.45 23.70 -20.26
C GLN A 689 -19.72 24.14 -21.70
N ARG A 690 -19.26 23.38 -22.71
CA ARG A 690 -19.56 23.68 -24.12
C ARG A 690 -21.06 23.66 -24.42
N TYR A 691 -21.83 22.76 -23.81
CA TYR A 691 -23.28 22.68 -24.01
C TYR A 691 -24.00 23.88 -23.37
N LYS A 692 -23.56 24.28 -22.17
CA LYS A 692 -24.03 25.49 -21.50
C LYS A 692 -23.69 26.76 -22.29
N ASP A 693 -22.48 26.85 -22.83
CA ASP A 693 -22.00 27.99 -23.63
C ASP A 693 -22.79 28.13 -24.95
N ARG A 694 -23.31 27.01 -25.49
CA ARG A 694 -24.20 26.99 -26.65
C ARG A 694 -25.68 27.26 -26.32
N GLY A 695 -26.00 27.62 -25.08
CA GLY A 695 -27.38 27.90 -24.69
C GLY A 695 -28.29 26.65 -24.66
N PHE A 696 -27.72 25.47 -24.48
CA PHE A 696 -28.44 24.19 -24.49
C PHE A 696 -29.21 23.90 -25.80
N THR A 697 -28.82 24.51 -26.93
CA THR A 697 -29.41 24.16 -28.24
C THR A 697 -28.72 22.94 -28.84
N GLU A 698 -29.50 21.93 -29.22
CA GLU A 698 -29.08 20.77 -30.01
C GLU A 698 -28.95 21.15 -31.50
N ASP A 699 -28.09 22.09 -31.85
CA ASP A 699 -27.74 22.26 -33.26
C ASP A 699 -26.65 21.23 -33.60
N GLN A 700 -27.05 20.24 -34.44
CA GLN A 700 -26.34 19.01 -34.84
C GLN A 700 -24.94 19.25 -35.43
#